data_AF-A0A9X2JX85-F1
#
_entry.id   AF-A0A9X2JX85-F1
#
_cell.length_a   1.000
_cell.length_b   1.000
_cell.length_c   1.000
_cell.angle_alpha   90.00
_cell.angle_beta   90.00
_cell.angle_gamma   90.00
#
_symmetry.space_group_name_H-M   'P 1'
#
loop_
_entity.id
_entity.type
_entity.pdbx_description
1 polymer ?
#
loop_
_entity_poly.entity_id
_entity_poly.type
_entity_poly.pdbx_seq_one_letter_code
_entity_poly.pdbx_strand_id
1 'polypeptide(L)'
;MSNWSPPPIWPQTPRRRQGIWNYPRPYRTGIRAWIPSWRFVVGAILTGTSLVAGVVVSAWINLPVPDELGSVRSETTTVYYADGKVMGKFAAQNRTIVALSDLPAHVPAAIIASEDQSFMTHMGINPLGIVRAALNNASGGAQQGASTLTQQYVENYYIGVGEATYADKFREAILALKVTKEQSKEQVLEGYLNSIYLGRGAYGIEAASQAYFGHPASKMTISESAFIAGIIPNPTYWDPRQGEDAQAQAEGRWNRTLDFMVQQGAITADDRAAAQFPKLKKYTQGGSDPQSAYLLQEVAKELARQDITEDQLTSGGLTITTTIDSKMQAAAAESMKLPEDADPRIRASLTSIDPATGAIKALYGGPDYSKYPTNAATQDIAQAGSTFKPFTLVAALEKNISLYSRWDGTSPQEIEGYTNWNDQTQEEEQATLTNFGTPPYGESYPNVTLLDATANSVNTAYVHLNKEVGPENTKDVATRAGIPETDSKGNQIVGSNLANVLGTASVHNLDIAHAYSTFAAQGRRTTPHLVQEVKDGELTRYVWSGTAEEEFDPEVMAATTYALQGVVKNGSGEPASHLVGPDGYTERPVAGKTGTSNSNRSAWFAGYVPQLATVVGMYQYDLESGQYMQIAPFGEWKEMGLAGITGGSWPVTAWADYMSRATEGMDVVEFPDYQPPAPPEPTHSPSPSTSPSTETEEMVMVPANLTGQSIIDVASALAGLGLVTEQVDVDSDQEVGVVLSVANEGQEVPAGSTIRVEVSNGALVEEEEEETTQVPWGLTNQDQGDAAAQLESAGLTPVVQEAPSDSVPEGRVISVDPGEGSEVPVGSEVVLVVSTGPEEGDPSDDPSDDGGGGIFG
;
A
#
# COMPACT_ATOMS: atom_id res chain seq x y z
N MET A 1 123.62 10.97 -14.52
CA MET A 1 123.00 9.77 -13.91
C MET A 1 121.52 10.05 -13.76
N SER A 2 120.67 9.47 -14.62
CA SER A 2 119.21 9.62 -14.61
C SER A 2 118.60 8.57 -15.56
N ASN A 3 118.08 7.47 -15.01
CA ASN A 3 116.66 7.22 -14.76
C ASN A 3 115.83 6.99 -16.04
N TRP A 4 115.70 5.72 -16.41
CA TRP A 4 114.62 5.23 -17.24
C TRP A 4 113.91 4.12 -16.47
N SER A 5 112.74 4.44 -15.92
CA SER A 5 111.82 3.47 -15.32
C SER A 5 110.64 3.33 -16.27
N PRO A 6 110.23 2.11 -16.67
CA PRO A 6 109.07 1.92 -17.52
C PRO A 6 107.77 2.10 -16.72
N PRO A 7 106.69 2.64 -17.31
CA PRO A 7 105.39 2.69 -16.66
C PRO A 7 104.69 1.31 -16.67
N PRO A 8 103.84 1.03 -15.67
CA PRO A 8 103.23 -0.29 -15.46
C PRO A 8 102.04 -0.55 -16.38
N ILE A 9 101.90 -1.81 -16.81
CA ILE A 9 100.74 -2.33 -17.52
C ILE A 9 99.69 -2.74 -16.46
N TRP A 10 98.52 -2.11 -16.47
CA TRP A 10 97.33 -2.55 -15.73
C TRP A 10 96.16 -2.78 -16.71
N PRO A 11 95.29 -3.77 -16.43
CA PRO A 11 94.48 -4.45 -17.44
C PRO A 11 93.34 -3.59 -18.00
N GLN A 12 93.09 -3.70 -19.31
CA GLN A 12 91.91 -3.15 -19.93
C GLN A 12 90.66 -3.83 -19.35
N THR A 13 89.91 -3.12 -18.52
CA THR A 13 88.53 -3.51 -18.22
C THR A 13 87.70 -3.32 -19.49
N PRO A 14 86.93 -4.32 -19.94
CA PRO A 14 86.17 -4.18 -21.16
C PRO A 14 85.12 -3.08 -20.96
N ARG A 15 85.09 -2.08 -21.84
CA ARG A 15 83.93 -1.18 -21.99
C ARG A 15 82.72 -2.06 -22.27
N ARG A 16 81.99 -2.47 -21.22
CA ARG A 16 80.67 -3.09 -21.34
C ARG A 16 79.84 -2.12 -22.18
N ARG A 17 79.44 -2.56 -23.38
CA ARG A 17 78.45 -1.86 -24.20
C ARG A 17 77.30 -1.49 -23.27
N GLN A 18 77.07 -0.20 -23.05
CA GLN A 18 75.91 0.25 -22.30
C GLN A 18 74.70 -0.19 -23.11
N GLY A 19 74.02 -1.23 -22.61
CA GLY A 19 72.73 -1.62 -23.15
C GLY A 19 71.79 -0.44 -23.09
N ILE A 20 70.94 -0.34 -24.09
CA ILE A 20 69.90 0.69 -24.24
C ILE A 20 69.03 0.80 -22.98
N TRP A 21 68.89 -0.32 -22.26
CA TRP A 21 68.22 -0.45 -20.98
C TRP A 21 69.24 -0.40 -19.84
N ASN A 22 69.51 0.81 -19.35
CA ASN A 22 70.44 1.09 -18.24
C ASN A 22 69.65 1.35 -16.94
N TYR A 23 68.89 0.34 -16.50
CA TYR A 23 68.07 0.37 -15.29
C TYR A 23 67.93 -1.03 -14.67
N PRO A 24 68.07 -1.19 -13.33
CA PRO A 24 68.59 -0.22 -12.36
C PRO A 24 70.03 0.19 -12.70
N ARG A 25 70.44 1.42 -12.39
CA ARG A 25 71.72 2.00 -12.84
C ARG A 25 72.89 1.36 -12.06
N PRO A 26 73.71 0.48 -12.69
CA PRO A 26 74.67 -0.36 -11.96
C PRO A 26 75.87 0.41 -11.39
N TYR A 27 76.00 1.70 -11.69
CA TYR A 27 77.10 2.58 -11.28
C TYR A 27 76.70 3.63 -10.23
N ARG A 28 75.50 3.52 -9.65
CA ARG A 28 75.03 4.37 -8.54
C ARG A 28 74.61 3.49 -7.37
N THR A 29 74.84 3.96 -6.14
CA THR A 29 74.48 3.26 -4.90
C THR A 29 73.31 3.97 -4.20
N GLY A 30 72.56 3.24 -3.37
CA GLY A 30 71.37 3.76 -2.66
C GLY A 30 70.18 4.03 -3.59
N ILE A 31 69.26 4.90 -3.15
CA ILE A 31 68.01 5.25 -3.87
C ILE A 31 68.28 5.74 -5.31
N ARG A 32 69.44 6.36 -5.55
CA ARG A 32 69.84 6.87 -6.88
C ARG A 32 70.14 5.79 -7.93
N ALA A 33 70.31 4.53 -7.51
CA ALA A 33 70.40 3.37 -8.41
C ALA A 33 69.04 3.04 -9.07
N TRP A 34 67.96 3.39 -8.37
CA TRP A 34 66.56 3.12 -8.72
C TRP A 34 65.87 4.32 -9.38
N ILE A 35 66.58 5.40 -9.67
CA ILE A 35 66.03 6.55 -10.41
C ILE A 35 66.31 6.34 -11.90
N PRO A 36 65.28 6.17 -12.77
CA PRO A 36 65.47 5.90 -14.20
C PRO A 36 66.25 7.02 -14.90
N SER A 37 67.02 6.68 -15.96
CA SER A 37 67.74 7.70 -16.75
C SER A 37 66.77 8.61 -17.49
N TRP A 38 67.11 9.88 -17.72
CA TRP A 38 66.26 10.77 -18.50
C TRP A 38 65.97 10.20 -19.91
N ARG A 39 66.92 9.44 -20.48
CA ARG A 39 66.74 8.72 -21.76
C ARG A 39 65.73 7.59 -21.64
N PHE A 40 65.70 6.90 -20.51
CA PHE A 40 64.70 5.88 -20.20
C PHE A 40 63.32 6.51 -20.00
N VAL A 41 63.24 7.60 -19.25
CA VAL A 41 61.97 8.34 -19.04
C VAL A 41 61.43 8.86 -20.36
N VAL A 42 62.25 9.55 -21.16
CA VAL A 42 61.85 10.05 -22.48
C VAL A 42 61.52 8.90 -23.44
N GLY A 43 62.31 7.82 -23.45
CA GLY A 43 62.05 6.65 -24.28
C GLY A 43 60.75 5.93 -23.89
N ALA A 44 60.46 5.81 -22.59
CA ALA A 44 59.22 5.24 -22.09
C ALA A 44 58.02 6.13 -22.40
N ILE A 45 58.15 7.45 -22.26
CA ILE A 45 57.11 8.42 -22.65
C ILE A 45 56.84 8.29 -24.15
N LEU A 46 57.86 8.38 -25.01
CA LEU A 46 57.67 8.30 -26.46
C LEU A 46 57.08 6.96 -26.88
N THR A 47 57.56 5.84 -26.32
CA THR A 47 57.02 4.51 -26.62
C THR A 47 55.57 4.40 -26.15
N GLY A 48 55.26 4.89 -24.94
CA GLY A 48 53.90 4.95 -24.42
C GLY A 48 52.98 5.79 -25.30
N THR A 49 53.41 6.99 -25.70
CA THR A 49 52.67 7.87 -26.61
C THR A 49 52.45 7.22 -27.97
N SER A 50 53.45 6.54 -28.53
CA SER A 50 53.32 5.82 -29.80
C SER A 50 52.37 4.62 -29.70
N LEU A 51 52.38 3.89 -28.58
CA LEU A 51 51.43 2.80 -28.33
C LEU A 51 50.00 3.33 -28.22
N VAL A 52 49.78 4.40 -27.45
CA VAL A 52 48.46 5.04 -27.34
C VAL A 52 47.99 5.58 -28.69
N ALA A 53 48.87 6.25 -29.44
CA ALA A 53 48.56 6.73 -30.78
C ALA A 53 48.22 5.57 -31.74
N GLY A 54 48.95 4.46 -31.66
CA GLY A 54 48.65 3.25 -32.43
C GLY A 54 47.28 2.65 -32.10
N VAL A 55 46.91 2.60 -30.81
CA VAL A 55 45.58 2.14 -30.36
C VAL A 55 44.49 3.08 -30.87
N VAL A 56 44.66 4.39 -30.74
CA VAL A 56 43.70 5.39 -31.23
C VAL A 56 43.53 5.31 -32.74
N VAL A 57 44.63 5.21 -33.51
CA VAL A 57 44.57 5.08 -34.98
C VAL A 57 43.92 3.76 -35.39
N SER A 58 44.25 2.66 -34.72
CA SER A 58 43.62 1.36 -34.97
C SER A 58 42.12 1.40 -34.70
N ALA A 59 41.71 1.94 -33.55
CA ALA A 59 40.29 2.11 -33.22
C ALA A 59 39.60 3.07 -34.20
N TRP A 60 40.26 4.15 -34.61
CA TRP A 60 39.75 5.07 -35.63
C TRP A 60 39.51 4.38 -36.97
N ILE A 61 40.39 3.48 -37.41
CA ILE A 61 40.22 2.79 -38.70
C ILE A 61 39.14 1.70 -38.61
N ASN A 62 39.08 0.97 -37.48
CA ASN A 62 38.25 -0.22 -37.33
C ASN A 62 36.83 0.04 -36.77
N LEU A 63 36.53 1.25 -36.29
CA LEU A 63 35.18 1.64 -35.86
C LEU A 63 34.42 2.26 -37.04
N PRO A 64 33.59 1.53 -37.79
CA PRO A 64 32.74 2.14 -38.82
C PRO A 64 31.75 3.14 -38.18
N VAL A 65 31.49 4.25 -38.87
CA VAL A 65 30.36 5.14 -38.55
C VAL A 65 29.15 4.52 -39.24
N PRO A 66 28.04 4.22 -38.53
CA PRO A 66 26.85 3.65 -39.16
C PRO A 66 26.31 4.57 -40.27
N ASP A 67 26.03 4.02 -41.45
CA ASP A 67 25.64 4.77 -42.66
C ASP A 67 24.19 5.30 -42.64
N GLU A 68 23.37 4.91 -41.65
CA GLU A 68 21.96 5.29 -41.59
C GLU A 68 21.62 6.15 -40.37
N LEU A 69 21.39 7.43 -40.62
CA LEU A 69 20.72 8.37 -39.71
C LEU A 69 19.18 8.15 -39.64
N GLY A 70 18.68 6.95 -39.97
CA GLY A 70 17.27 6.73 -40.34
C GLY A 70 16.45 5.72 -39.53
N SER A 71 17.04 4.84 -38.72
CA SER A 71 16.27 3.80 -38.02
C SER A 71 16.72 3.57 -36.59
N VAL A 72 16.44 4.54 -35.72
CA VAL A 72 16.49 4.31 -34.28
C VAL A 72 15.39 3.31 -33.91
N ARG A 73 15.80 2.20 -33.28
CA ARG A 73 14.90 1.26 -32.61
C ARG A 73 14.03 2.02 -31.62
N SER A 74 12.79 2.29 -32.00
CA SER A 74 11.71 2.66 -31.09
C SER A 74 10.82 1.44 -30.93
N GLU A 75 11.41 0.32 -30.53
CA GLU A 75 10.66 -0.90 -30.30
C GLU A 75 9.86 -0.73 -29.01
N THR A 76 8.54 -0.88 -29.12
CA THR A 76 7.63 -0.67 -28.00
C THR A 76 7.76 -1.82 -27.01
N THR A 77 8.09 -1.51 -25.77
CA THR A 77 8.07 -2.49 -24.69
C THR A 77 6.62 -2.85 -24.37
N THR A 78 6.33 -4.14 -24.28
CA THR A 78 5.00 -4.64 -23.96
C THR A 78 5.01 -5.32 -22.59
N VAL A 79 4.05 -4.92 -21.76
CA VAL A 79 3.82 -5.48 -20.42
C VAL A 79 2.64 -6.42 -20.49
N TYR A 80 2.82 -7.62 -19.94
CA TYR A 80 1.85 -8.70 -19.93
C TYR A 80 1.38 -8.99 -18.50
N TYR A 81 0.09 -9.29 -18.36
CA TYR A 81 -0.47 -9.97 -17.20
C TYR A 81 0.13 -11.38 -17.07
N ALA A 82 -0.03 -12.01 -15.90
CA ALA A 82 0.42 -13.37 -15.64
C ALA A 82 -0.22 -14.42 -16.57
N ASP A 83 -1.41 -14.16 -17.08
CA ASP A 83 -2.13 -15.01 -18.04
C ASP A 83 -1.73 -14.76 -19.51
N GLY A 84 -0.72 -13.93 -19.76
CA GLY A 84 -0.18 -13.64 -21.09
C GLY A 84 -0.99 -12.62 -21.89
N LYS A 85 -2.05 -12.02 -21.33
CA LYS A 85 -2.73 -10.88 -21.96
C LYS A 85 -1.88 -9.62 -21.87
N VAL A 86 -2.00 -8.73 -22.85
CA VAL A 86 -1.31 -7.43 -22.80
C VAL A 86 -1.97 -6.55 -21.74
N MET A 87 -1.20 -6.14 -20.73
CA MET A 87 -1.59 -5.16 -19.72
C MET A 87 -1.44 -3.74 -20.26
N GLY A 88 -0.33 -3.48 -20.94
CA GLY A 88 -0.04 -2.15 -21.45
C GLY A 88 1.29 -2.08 -22.16
N LYS A 89 1.66 -0.88 -22.57
CA LYS A 89 2.88 -0.64 -23.33
C LYS A 89 3.61 0.57 -22.79
N PHE A 90 4.93 0.46 -22.71
CA PHE A 90 5.78 1.63 -22.63
C PHE A 90 6.19 1.99 -24.06
N ALA A 91 5.61 3.07 -24.56
CA ALA A 91 5.92 3.59 -25.87
C ALA A 91 6.45 5.02 -25.73
N ALA A 92 7.51 5.31 -26.46
CA ALA A 92 7.88 6.68 -26.75
C ALA A 92 6.68 7.43 -27.36
N GLN A 93 6.47 8.67 -26.94
CA GLN A 93 5.63 9.61 -27.67
C GLN A 93 6.15 9.72 -29.11
N ASN A 94 5.24 9.85 -30.09
CA ASN A 94 5.62 9.97 -31.49
C ASN A 94 6.66 11.08 -31.65
N ARG A 95 7.87 10.71 -32.09
CA ARG A 95 8.95 11.65 -32.35
C ARG A 95 8.57 12.52 -33.54
N THR A 96 8.34 13.79 -33.30
CA THR A 96 8.21 14.81 -34.35
C THR A 96 9.57 15.48 -34.49
N ILE A 97 10.22 15.27 -35.63
CA ILE A 97 11.51 15.93 -35.93
C ILE A 97 11.24 17.42 -36.14
N VAL A 98 11.94 18.26 -35.39
CA VAL A 98 11.88 19.72 -35.52
C VAL A 98 13.25 20.24 -35.92
N ALA A 99 13.27 21.10 -36.94
CA ALA A 99 14.47 21.77 -37.39
C ALA A 99 14.94 22.78 -36.33
N LEU A 100 16.26 22.88 -36.13
CA LEU A 100 16.84 23.81 -35.17
C LEU A 100 16.46 25.27 -35.46
N SER A 101 16.24 25.61 -36.73
CA SER A 101 15.79 26.94 -37.17
C SER A 101 14.38 27.31 -36.75
N ASP A 102 13.54 26.32 -36.43
CA ASP A 102 12.14 26.52 -36.05
C ASP A 102 11.98 26.71 -34.53
N LEU A 103 13.07 26.52 -33.78
CA LEU A 103 13.11 26.69 -32.33
C LEU A 103 13.51 28.13 -31.95
N PRO A 104 12.90 28.71 -30.89
CA PRO A 104 13.35 29.98 -30.32
C PRO A 104 14.81 29.90 -29.91
N ALA A 105 15.57 30.98 -30.12
CA ALA A 105 17.02 31.00 -29.87
C ALA A 105 17.42 30.61 -28.44
N HIS A 106 16.56 30.85 -27.45
CA HIS A 106 16.82 30.50 -26.06
C HIS A 106 16.69 29.00 -25.77
N VAL A 107 16.02 28.20 -26.61
CA VAL A 107 15.90 26.74 -26.46
C VAL A 107 17.27 26.04 -26.59
N PRO A 108 17.98 26.12 -27.75
CA PRO A 108 19.31 25.54 -27.87
C PRO A 108 20.31 26.19 -26.92
N ALA A 109 20.17 27.48 -26.63
CA ALA A 109 21.06 28.18 -25.70
C ALA A 109 20.96 27.64 -24.26
N ALA A 110 19.75 27.32 -23.77
CA ALA A 110 19.56 26.72 -22.45
C ALA A 110 20.29 25.37 -22.32
N ILE A 111 20.16 24.54 -23.37
CA ILE A 111 20.74 23.19 -23.42
C ILE A 111 22.27 23.27 -23.45
N ILE A 112 22.84 24.14 -24.29
CA ILE A 112 24.28 24.39 -24.32
C ILE A 112 24.77 24.94 -22.97
N ALA A 113 24.06 25.89 -22.38
CA ALA A 113 24.45 26.50 -21.11
C ALA A 113 24.46 25.50 -19.94
N SER A 114 23.50 24.56 -19.93
CA SER A 114 23.38 23.51 -18.90
C SER A 114 24.38 22.38 -19.11
N GLU A 115 24.43 21.80 -20.31
CA GLU A 115 25.12 20.54 -20.60
C GLU A 115 26.57 20.72 -21.07
N ASP A 116 26.85 21.72 -21.91
CA ASP A 116 28.18 21.89 -22.54
C ASP A 116 28.46 23.32 -22.97
N GLN A 117 28.86 24.17 -22.02
CA GLN A 117 29.13 25.59 -22.25
C GLN A 117 30.21 25.87 -23.29
N SER A 118 31.06 24.89 -23.59
CA SER A 118 32.13 25.00 -24.59
C SER A 118 31.74 24.44 -25.96
N PHE A 119 30.50 23.96 -26.12
CA PHE A 119 30.05 23.16 -27.26
C PHE A 119 30.48 23.71 -28.62
N MET A 120 30.33 25.02 -28.82
CA MET A 120 30.64 25.68 -30.09
C MET A 120 32.14 25.73 -30.42
N THR A 121 33.02 25.45 -29.46
CA THR A 121 34.47 25.66 -29.59
C THR A 121 35.29 24.36 -29.65
N HIS A 122 34.83 23.26 -29.04
CA HIS A 122 35.56 22.00 -29.02
C HIS A 122 35.14 21.05 -30.16
N MET A 123 35.98 20.07 -30.52
CA MET A 123 35.70 19.12 -31.60
C MET A 123 35.13 17.80 -31.07
N GLY A 124 33.92 17.80 -30.52
CA GLY A 124 33.21 16.59 -30.09
C GLY A 124 33.71 15.93 -28.80
N ILE A 125 34.88 16.33 -28.28
CA ILE A 125 35.36 16.01 -26.93
C ILE A 125 35.94 17.28 -26.29
N ASN A 126 35.95 17.35 -24.95
CA ASN A 126 36.53 18.47 -24.21
C ASN A 126 37.67 18.02 -23.28
N PRO A 127 38.93 17.99 -23.74
CA PRO A 127 40.07 17.54 -22.95
C PRO A 127 40.30 18.37 -21.68
N LEU A 128 40.08 19.68 -21.75
CA LEU A 128 40.20 20.57 -20.58
C LEU A 128 39.08 20.30 -19.56
N GLY A 129 37.87 19.99 -20.04
CA GLY A 129 36.74 19.54 -19.23
C GLY A 129 37.02 18.23 -18.51
N ILE A 130 37.57 17.23 -19.21
CA ILE A 130 37.97 15.94 -18.63
C ILE A 130 39.01 16.12 -17.52
N VAL A 131 40.06 16.91 -17.77
CA VAL A 131 41.10 17.18 -16.75
C VAL A 131 40.52 17.93 -15.55
N ARG A 132 39.65 18.93 -15.78
CA ARG A 132 38.99 19.69 -14.72
C ARG A 132 38.11 18.79 -13.85
N ALA A 133 37.29 17.95 -14.47
CA ALA A 133 36.43 16.99 -13.77
C ALA A 133 37.28 16.00 -12.96
N ALA A 134 38.35 15.46 -13.54
CA ALA A 134 39.26 14.54 -12.84
C ALA A 134 39.93 15.18 -11.62
N LEU A 135 40.42 16.42 -11.74
CA LEU A 135 41.01 17.15 -10.61
C LEU A 135 39.99 17.47 -9.52
N ASN A 136 38.80 17.92 -9.90
CA ASN A 136 37.72 18.24 -8.97
C ASN A 136 37.26 16.99 -8.19
N ASN A 137 37.06 15.87 -8.88
CA ASN A 137 36.64 14.60 -8.28
C ASN A 137 37.75 14.03 -7.37
N ALA A 138 39.03 14.16 -7.75
CA ALA A 138 40.17 13.75 -6.90
C ALA A 138 40.35 14.65 -5.66
N SER A 139 39.89 15.90 -5.71
CA SER A 139 39.91 16.83 -4.58
C SER A 139 38.69 16.75 -3.65
N GLY A 140 37.77 15.80 -3.89
CA GLY A 140 36.56 15.62 -3.07
C GLY A 140 35.44 16.62 -3.35
N GLY A 141 35.48 17.33 -4.49
CA GLY A 141 34.39 18.20 -4.94
C GLY A 141 33.18 17.42 -5.47
N ALA A 142 32.03 18.10 -5.60
CA ALA A 142 30.83 17.50 -6.19
C ALA A 142 31.13 16.96 -7.61
N GLN A 143 30.67 15.74 -7.91
CA GLN A 143 30.99 15.04 -9.16
C GLN A 143 30.58 15.88 -10.37
N GLN A 144 31.56 16.28 -11.19
CA GLN A 144 31.33 17.00 -12.44
C GLN A 144 31.37 16.04 -13.62
N GLY A 145 30.36 16.11 -14.49
CA GLY A 145 30.32 15.38 -15.76
C GLY A 145 31.41 15.87 -16.71
N ALA A 146 32.04 14.95 -17.43
CA ALA A 146 33.09 15.24 -18.41
C ALA A 146 32.64 15.04 -19.87
N SER A 147 31.44 14.49 -20.08
CA SER A 147 30.88 14.17 -21.40
C SER A 147 30.34 15.41 -22.09
N THR A 148 30.62 15.56 -23.38
CA THR A 148 30.13 16.65 -24.23
C THR A 148 28.79 16.29 -24.89
N LEU A 149 28.06 17.28 -25.41
CA LEU A 149 26.80 17.05 -26.13
C LEU A 149 26.96 16.08 -27.31
N THR A 150 28.11 16.13 -28.02
CA THR A 150 28.38 15.20 -29.12
C THR A 150 28.58 13.77 -28.63
N GLN A 151 29.21 13.58 -27.46
CA GLN A 151 29.35 12.26 -26.86
C GLN A 151 28.00 11.71 -26.42
N GLN A 152 27.17 12.53 -25.77
CA GLN A 152 25.81 12.13 -25.37
C GLN A 152 24.94 11.81 -26.59
N TYR A 153 25.03 12.60 -27.67
CA TYR A 153 24.34 12.29 -28.93
C TYR A 153 24.78 10.93 -29.49
N VAL A 154 26.09 10.65 -29.48
CA VAL A 154 26.61 9.37 -29.98
C VAL A 154 26.20 8.18 -29.11
N GLU A 155 26.20 8.35 -27.80
CA GLU A 155 25.76 7.34 -26.82
C GLU A 155 24.29 6.99 -27.07
N ASN A 156 23.42 8.00 -27.09
CA ASN A 156 21.97 7.85 -27.30
C ASN A 156 21.62 7.29 -28.69
N TYR A 157 22.39 7.62 -29.72
CA TYR A 157 22.03 7.34 -31.11
C TYR A 157 22.70 6.09 -31.69
N TYR A 158 23.97 5.80 -31.36
CA TYR A 158 24.77 4.77 -32.04
C TYR A 158 25.13 3.56 -31.17
N ILE A 159 25.08 3.67 -29.84
CA ILE A 159 25.57 2.64 -28.92
C ILE A 159 24.44 2.04 -28.08
N GLY A 160 23.41 2.83 -27.78
CA GLY A 160 22.33 2.46 -26.86
C GLY A 160 22.71 2.79 -25.42
N VAL A 161 21.71 3.05 -24.57
CA VAL A 161 21.91 3.48 -23.18
C VAL A 161 22.10 2.24 -22.28
N GLY A 162 23.21 2.18 -21.55
CA GLY A 162 23.55 1.08 -20.63
C GLY A 162 24.86 1.33 -19.85
N GLU A 163 25.26 0.41 -18.98
CA GLU A 163 26.52 0.52 -18.22
C GLU A 163 27.73 0.55 -19.17
N ALA A 164 28.27 1.75 -19.40
CA ALA A 164 29.39 1.95 -20.30
C ALA A 164 30.70 1.52 -19.62
N THR A 165 31.38 0.50 -20.17
CA THR A 165 32.75 0.17 -19.75
C THR A 165 33.72 1.29 -20.16
N TYR A 166 34.94 1.31 -19.61
CA TYR A 166 35.98 2.24 -20.06
C TYR A 166 36.28 2.10 -21.57
N ALA A 167 36.08 0.92 -22.14
CA ALA A 167 36.22 0.69 -23.57
C ALA A 167 35.09 1.35 -24.37
N ASP A 168 33.86 1.33 -23.86
CA ASP A 168 32.70 1.99 -24.49
C ASP A 168 32.84 3.51 -24.45
N LYS A 169 33.27 4.08 -23.32
CA LYS A 169 33.56 5.52 -23.22
C LYS A 169 34.69 5.96 -24.15
N PHE A 170 35.69 5.10 -24.41
CA PHE A 170 36.72 5.35 -25.41
C PHE A 170 36.16 5.28 -26.85
N ARG A 171 35.27 4.32 -27.11
CA ARG A 171 34.57 4.18 -28.39
C ARG A 171 33.68 5.39 -28.68
N GLU A 172 32.89 5.84 -27.71
CA GLU A 172 32.09 7.06 -27.76
C GLU A 172 32.93 8.29 -28.13
N ALA A 173 34.08 8.47 -27.48
CA ALA A 173 34.96 9.61 -27.74
C ALA A 173 35.49 9.62 -29.19
N ILE A 174 35.83 8.45 -29.74
CA ILE A 174 36.26 8.33 -31.15
C ILE A 174 35.10 8.62 -32.10
N LEU A 175 33.93 8.06 -31.83
CA LEU A 175 32.74 8.28 -32.65
C LEU A 175 32.30 9.76 -32.59
N ALA A 176 32.35 10.42 -31.45
CA ALA A 176 32.05 11.85 -31.32
C ALA A 176 33.00 12.73 -32.16
N LEU A 177 34.30 12.38 -32.19
CA LEU A 177 35.28 13.03 -33.05
C LEU A 177 34.99 12.82 -34.55
N LYS A 178 34.49 11.64 -34.94
CA LYS A 178 34.10 11.35 -36.32
C LYS A 178 32.84 12.10 -36.72
N VAL A 179 31.80 12.05 -35.88
CA VAL A 179 30.54 12.77 -36.10
C VAL A 179 30.80 14.27 -36.27
N THR A 180 31.68 14.87 -35.47
CA THR A 180 32.02 16.31 -35.60
C THR A 180 32.80 16.66 -36.89
N LYS A 181 33.38 15.66 -37.58
CA LYS A 181 34.01 15.88 -38.90
C LYS A 181 33.02 15.80 -40.05
N GLU A 182 31.93 15.07 -39.86
CA GLU A 182 30.92 14.80 -40.89
C GLU A 182 29.69 15.70 -40.77
N GLN A 183 29.39 16.17 -39.56
CA GLN A 183 28.24 17.02 -39.24
C GLN A 183 28.67 18.37 -38.68
N SER A 184 27.94 19.43 -39.03
CA SER A 184 28.13 20.76 -38.43
C SER A 184 27.66 20.78 -36.97
N LYS A 185 28.04 21.81 -36.21
CA LYS A 185 27.61 21.95 -34.80
C LYS A 185 26.10 22.05 -34.66
N GLU A 186 25.47 22.71 -35.61
CA GLU A 186 24.02 22.87 -35.70
C GLU A 186 23.35 21.52 -35.97
N GLN A 187 23.90 20.71 -36.88
CA GLN A 187 23.38 19.37 -37.17
C GLN A 187 23.51 18.43 -35.97
N VAL A 188 24.65 18.48 -35.26
CA VAL A 188 24.84 17.69 -34.03
C VAL A 188 23.84 18.11 -32.96
N LEU A 189 23.62 19.42 -32.78
CA LEU A 189 22.66 19.93 -31.80
C LEU A 189 21.22 19.59 -32.17
N GLU A 190 20.85 19.70 -33.46
CA GLU A 190 19.54 19.30 -33.97
C GLU A 190 19.30 17.80 -33.76
N GLY A 191 20.27 16.96 -34.11
CA GLY A 191 20.20 15.51 -33.89
C GLY A 191 20.07 15.16 -32.42
N TYR A 192 20.84 15.82 -31.55
CA TYR A 192 20.73 15.67 -30.10
C TYR A 192 19.33 16.04 -29.58
N LEU A 193 18.85 17.24 -29.94
CA LEU A 193 17.55 17.74 -29.49
C LEU A 193 16.37 16.89 -29.96
N ASN A 194 16.50 16.16 -31.07
CA ASN A 194 15.46 15.27 -31.58
C ASN A 194 15.60 13.81 -31.11
N SER A 195 16.70 13.45 -30.44
CA SER A 195 16.99 12.06 -30.05
C SER A 195 17.00 11.82 -28.55
N ILE A 196 17.35 12.81 -27.74
CA ILE A 196 17.50 12.62 -26.29
C ILE A 196 16.16 12.32 -25.60
N TYR A 197 16.21 11.42 -24.61
CA TYR A 197 15.10 11.18 -23.69
C TYR A 197 14.96 12.34 -22.68
N LEU A 198 13.76 12.90 -22.56
CA LEU A 198 13.49 14.07 -21.73
C LEU A 198 12.41 13.80 -20.67
N GLY A 199 12.17 12.53 -20.31
CA GLY A 199 11.17 12.15 -19.32
C GLY A 199 9.77 12.01 -19.93
N ARG A 200 8.82 11.41 -19.20
CA ARG A 200 7.42 11.27 -19.63
C ARG A 200 7.22 10.49 -20.94
N GLY A 201 8.14 9.59 -21.29
CA GLY A 201 8.14 8.93 -22.60
C GLY A 201 8.45 9.87 -23.77
N ALA A 202 8.87 11.11 -23.52
CA ALA A 202 9.17 12.08 -24.56
C ALA A 202 10.61 11.94 -25.03
N TYR A 203 10.77 11.57 -26.31
CA TYR A 203 12.05 11.63 -26.99
C TYR A 203 12.07 12.80 -27.95
N GLY A 204 13.03 13.69 -27.72
CA GLY A 204 13.19 14.93 -28.46
C GLY A 204 12.36 16.09 -27.91
N ILE A 205 12.79 17.29 -28.26
CA ILE A 205 12.35 18.55 -27.66
C ILE A 205 10.87 18.87 -27.96
N GLU A 206 10.37 18.50 -29.14
CA GLU A 206 8.97 18.71 -29.52
C GLU A 206 8.02 17.84 -28.67
N ALA A 207 8.34 16.56 -28.54
CA ALA A 207 7.58 15.64 -27.71
C ALA A 207 7.60 16.09 -26.24
N ALA A 208 8.76 16.58 -25.76
CA ALA A 208 8.90 17.07 -24.40
C ALA A 208 8.06 18.33 -24.15
N SER A 209 8.08 19.28 -25.09
CA SER A 209 7.26 20.49 -24.98
C SER A 209 5.76 20.15 -24.89
N GLN A 210 5.31 19.21 -25.71
CA GLN A 210 3.92 18.74 -25.67
C GLN A 210 3.59 17.98 -24.37
N ALA A 211 4.53 17.19 -23.83
CA ALA A 211 4.34 16.40 -22.61
C ALA A 211 4.36 17.23 -21.33
N TYR A 212 5.20 18.27 -21.27
CA TYR A 212 5.35 19.13 -20.09
C TYR A 212 4.48 20.39 -20.14
N PHE A 213 4.27 21.00 -21.31
CA PHE A 213 3.63 22.31 -21.44
C PHE A 213 2.37 22.29 -22.31
N GLY A 214 2.20 21.26 -23.14
CA GLY A 214 1.01 21.06 -23.96
C GLY A 214 0.96 21.90 -25.23
N HIS A 215 2.09 22.44 -25.68
CA HIS A 215 2.22 23.19 -26.92
C HIS A 215 3.51 22.83 -27.68
N PRO A 216 3.65 23.24 -28.95
CA PRO A 216 4.86 22.99 -29.74
C PRO A 216 6.12 23.61 -29.13
N ALA A 217 7.30 23.02 -29.40
CA ALA A 217 8.58 23.53 -28.92
C ALA A 217 8.91 24.91 -29.47
N SER A 218 8.36 25.26 -30.64
CA SER A 218 8.47 26.60 -31.23
C SER A 218 7.88 27.72 -30.35
N LYS A 219 7.04 27.38 -29.36
CA LYS A 219 6.42 28.32 -28.42
C LYS A 219 7.03 28.31 -27.03
N MET A 220 8.07 27.52 -26.80
CA MET A 220 8.70 27.41 -25.48
C MET A 220 9.20 28.77 -24.99
N THR A 221 8.97 29.05 -23.72
CA THR A 221 9.50 30.23 -23.02
C THR A 221 10.93 29.98 -22.52
N ILE A 222 11.60 31.04 -22.06
CA ILE A 222 12.92 30.93 -21.41
C ILE A 222 12.84 30.00 -20.19
N SER A 223 11.81 30.15 -19.35
CA SER A 223 11.59 29.32 -18.17
C SER A 223 11.42 27.84 -18.52
N GLU A 224 10.60 27.54 -19.52
CA GLU A 224 10.35 26.16 -19.98
C GLU A 224 11.62 25.52 -20.57
N SER A 225 12.40 26.30 -21.32
CA SER A 225 13.67 25.85 -21.90
C SER A 225 14.71 25.55 -20.82
N ALA A 226 14.80 26.42 -19.81
CA ALA A 226 15.68 26.21 -18.66
C ALA A 226 15.26 25.00 -17.82
N PHE A 227 13.95 24.72 -17.73
CA PHE A 227 13.44 23.56 -17.01
C PHE A 227 13.83 22.28 -17.74
N ILE A 228 13.53 22.18 -19.04
CA ILE A 228 13.89 21.00 -19.85
C ILE A 228 15.40 20.76 -19.82
N ALA A 229 16.21 21.81 -20.00
CA ALA A 229 17.66 21.70 -19.93
C ALA A 229 18.18 21.33 -18.53
N GLY A 230 17.48 21.72 -17.47
CA GLY A 230 17.85 21.41 -16.09
C GLY A 230 17.57 19.95 -15.70
N ILE A 231 16.57 19.30 -16.30
CA ILE A 231 16.20 17.92 -15.99
C ILE A 231 16.95 16.86 -16.80
N ILE A 232 17.64 17.24 -17.89
CA ILE A 232 18.39 16.31 -18.77
C ILE A 232 19.23 15.27 -18.02
N PRO A 233 19.99 15.60 -16.97
CA PRO A 233 20.83 14.60 -16.32
C PRO A 233 20.04 13.46 -15.63
N ASN A 234 18.79 13.70 -15.24
CA ASN A 234 17.90 12.66 -14.72
C ASN A 234 16.42 13.04 -14.93
N PRO A 235 15.89 12.89 -16.16
CA PRO A 235 14.58 13.44 -16.53
C PRO A 235 13.41 12.76 -15.81
N THR A 236 13.59 11.51 -15.41
CA THR A 236 12.58 10.71 -14.70
C THR A 236 12.48 11.09 -13.23
N TYR A 237 13.63 11.15 -12.54
CA TYR A 237 13.70 11.38 -11.10
C TYR A 237 13.51 12.86 -10.74
N TRP A 238 13.88 13.77 -11.64
CA TRP A 238 13.70 15.21 -11.44
C TRP A 238 12.42 15.75 -12.08
N ASP A 239 11.49 14.89 -12.50
CA ASP A 239 10.13 15.31 -12.84
C ASP A 239 9.37 15.60 -11.53
N PRO A 240 8.83 16.81 -11.34
CA PRO A 240 8.02 17.15 -10.17
C PRO A 240 6.88 16.18 -9.82
N ARG A 241 6.42 15.36 -10.77
CA ARG A 241 5.40 14.33 -10.51
C ARG A 241 5.84 13.28 -9.48
N GLN A 242 7.13 13.14 -9.22
CA GLN A 242 7.65 12.15 -8.26
C GLN A 242 7.52 12.60 -6.80
N GLY A 243 7.16 13.86 -6.54
CA GLY A 243 6.96 14.40 -5.19
C GLY A 243 7.77 15.66 -4.90
N GLU A 244 7.71 16.12 -3.65
CA GLU A 244 8.30 17.40 -3.20
C GLU A 244 9.82 17.46 -3.39
N ASP A 245 10.54 16.36 -3.13
CA ASP A 245 11.99 16.30 -3.31
C ASP A 245 12.38 16.48 -4.78
N ALA A 246 11.63 15.86 -5.70
CA ALA A 246 11.85 16.01 -7.13
C ALA A 246 11.53 17.43 -7.61
N GLN A 247 10.47 18.05 -7.08
CA GLN A 247 10.16 19.46 -7.33
C GLN A 247 11.32 20.38 -6.90
N ALA A 248 11.85 20.20 -5.68
CA ALA A 248 12.97 21.00 -5.19
C ALA A 248 14.24 20.83 -6.05
N GLN A 249 14.55 19.60 -6.49
CA GLN A 249 15.67 19.35 -7.41
C GLN A 249 15.45 20.03 -8.76
N ALA A 250 14.25 19.93 -9.33
CA ALA A 250 13.91 20.55 -10.60
C ALA A 250 14.05 22.08 -10.53
N GLU A 251 13.54 22.71 -9.48
CA GLU A 251 13.66 24.15 -9.25
C GLU A 251 15.11 24.61 -9.09
N GLY A 252 15.93 23.85 -8.35
CA GLY A 252 17.36 24.14 -8.19
C GLY A 252 18.11 24.08 -9.52
N ARG A 253 17.81 23.10 -10.37
CA ARG A 253 18.41 22.94 -11.70
C ARG A 253 17.93 23.97 -12.70
N TRP A 254 16.64 24.31 -12.64
CA TRP A 254 16.05 25.39 -13.42
C TRP A 254 16.73 26.74 -13.13
N ASN A 255 16.89 27.09 -11.86
CA ASN A 255 17.59 28.31 -11.43
C ASN A 255 19.04 28.35 -11.94
N ARG A 256 19.78 27.25 -11.74
CA ARG A 256 21.17 27.13 -12.20
C ARG A 256 21.30 27.29 -13.71
N THR A 257 20.37 26.71 -14.47
CA THR A 257 20.38 26.81 -15.94
C THR A 257 20.18 28.25 -16.39
N LEU A 258 19.24 28.98 -15.80
CA LEU A 258 19.03 30.39 -16.09
C LEU A 258 20.28 31.23 -15.75
N ASP A 259 20.95 30.95 -14.64
CA ASP A 259 22.20 31.65 -14.26
C ASP A 259 23.31 31.42 -15.30
N PHE A 260 23.42 30.20 -15.84
CA PHE A 260 24.36 29.89 -16.92
C PHE A 260 23.98 30.57 -18.24
N MET A 261 22.69 30.68 -18.55
CA MET A 261 22.22 31.42 -19.73
C MET A 261 22.57 32.90 -19.65
N VAL A 262 22.48 33.54 -18.46
CA VAL A 262 22.95 34.92 -18.25
C VAL A 262 24.46 35.01 -18.43
N GLN A 263 25.23 34.08 -17.85
CA GLN A 263 26.70 34.07 -17.95
C GLN A 263 27.20 33.95 -19.40
N GLN A 264 26.48 33.19 -20.24
CA GLN A 264 26.77 33.06 -21.67
C GLN A 264 26.20 34.20 -22.52
N GLY A 265 25.47 35.15 -21.92
CA GLY A 265 24.82 36.25 -22.62
C GLY A 265 23.65 35.82 -23.50
N ALA A 266 23.08 34.64 -23.25
CA ALA A 266 21.92 34.12 -23.98
C ALA A 266 20.59 34.80 -23.56
N ILE A 267 20.52 35.30 -22.32
CA ILE A 267 19.40 36.08 -21.77
C ILE A 267 19.95 37.24 -20.93
N THR A 268 19.12 38.24 -20.66
CA THR A 268 19.50 39.38 -19.80
C THR A 268 19.31 39.06 -18.31
N ALA A 269 19.92 39.86 -17.45
CA ALA A 269 19.69 39.77 -15.99
C ALA A 269 18.22 40.08 -15.63
N ASP A 270 17.56 40.96 -16.40
CA ASP A 270 16.14 41.28 -16.20
C ASP A 270 15.24 40.10 -16.58
N ASP A 271 15.55 39.40 -17.68
CA ASP A 271 14.84 38.16 -18.05
C ASP A 271 14.97 37.10 -16.96
N ARG A 272 16.17 36.95 -16.38
CA ARG A 272 16.43 36.03 -15.27
C ARG A 272 15.61 36.38 -14.01
N ALA A 273 15.46 37.66 -13.71
CA ALA A 273 14.71 38.14 -12.56
C ALA A 273 13.19 38.01 -12.77
N ALA A 274 12.71 38.12 -14.00
CA ALA A 274 11.30 37.96 -14.36
C ALA A 274 10.86 36.49 -14.51
N ALA A 275 11.80 35.57 -14.71
CA ALA A 275 11.52 34.15 -14.90
C ALA A 275 10.84 33.54 -13.67
N GLN A 276 9.74 32.81 -13.91
CA GLN A 276 9.05 32.00 -12.90
C GLN A 276 9.11 30.52 -13.30
N PHE A 277 9.08 29.62 -12.30
CA PHE A 277 9.05 28.19 -12.56
C PHE A 277 7.82 27.83 -13.41
N PRO A 278 7.98 27.09 -14.51
CA PRO A 278 6.89 26.86 -15.46
C PRO A 278 5.79 26.00 -14.85
N LYS A 279 4.54 26.28 -15.20
CA LYS A 279 3.40 25.42 -14.82
C LYS A 279 3.40 24.17 -15.67
N LEU A 280 3.59 23.01 -15.05
CA LEU A 280 3.63 21.73 -15.76
C LEU A 280 2.23 21.14 -15.96
N LYS A 281 2.01 20.55 -17.13
CA LYS A 281 0.83 19.74 -17.44
C LYS A 281 0.85 18.45 -16.60
N LYS A 282 -0.33 17.97 -16.18
CA LYS A 282 -0.47 16.63 -15.59
C LYS A 282 -0.12 15.55 -16.61
N TYR A 283 0.67 14.56 -16.21
CA TYR A 283 1.04 13.45 -17.06
C TYR A 283 -0.14 12.47 -17.21
N THR A 284 -0.42 12.03 -18.44
CA THR A 284 -1.42 11.00 -18.73
C THR A 284 -0.72 9.87 -19.48
N GLN A 285 -0.65 8.68 -18.88
CA GLN A 285 -0.02 7.52 -19.51
C GLN A 285 -1.01 6.85 -20.47
N GLY A 286 -0.52 6.41 -21.63
CA GLY A 286 -1.33 5.71 -22.64
C GLY A 286 -1.64 4.28 -22.23
N GLY A 287 -2.60 4.10 -21.32
CA GLY A 287 -3.29 2.83 -21.09
C GLY A 287 -4.70 2.90 -21.68
N SER A 288 -5.21 1.78 -22.21
CA SER A 288 -6.60 1.70 -22.68
C SER A 288 -7.62 1.66 -21.53
N ASP A 289 -7.16 1.36 -20.31
CA ASP A 289 -7.95 1.23 -19.10
C ASP A 289 -7.32 2.04 -17.94
N PRO A 290 -8.10 2.78 -17.13
CA PRO A 290 -7.58 3.61 -16.05
C PRO A 290 -6.76 2.89 -14.97
N GLN A 291 -7.00 1.59 -14.72
CA GLN A 291 -6.26 0.81 -13.72
C GLN A 291 -4.87 0.41 -14.20
N SER A 292 -4.76 0.09 -15.48
CA SER A 292 -3.50 -0.38 -16.07
C SER A 292 -2.38 0.66 -15.95
N ALA A 293 -2.71 1.96 -15.90
CA ALA A 293 -1.73 3.01 -15.71
C ALA A 293 -1.08 3.01 -14.31
N TYR A 294 -1.84 2.72 -13.24
CA TYR A 294 -1.28 2.52 -11.90
C TYR A 294 -0.29 1.33 -11.91
N LEU A 295 -0.70 0.21 -12.50
CA LEU A 295 0.13 -0.99 -12.56
C LEU A 295 1.42 -0.77 -13.35
N LEU A 296 1.35 -0.12 -14.52
CA LEU A 296 2.54 0.22 -15.30
C LEU A 296 3.50 1.13 -14.52
N GLN A 297 2.98 2.07 -13.74
CA GLN A 297 3.83 2.92 -12.90
C GLN A 297 4.55 2.09 -11.82
N GLU A 298 3.86 1.18 -11.16
CA GLU A 298 4.48 0.30 -10.15
C GLU A 298 5.50 -0.67 -10.77
N VAL A 299 5.20 -1.24 -11.94
CA VAL A 299 6.16 -2.04 -12.72
C VAL A 299 7.42 -1.23 -13.03
N ALA A 300 7.26 0.03 -13.47
CA ALA A 300 8.41 0.90 -13.74
C ALA A 300 9.22 1.20 -12.46
N LYS A 301 8.55 1.45 -11.32
CA LYS A 301 9.21 1.67 -10.02
C LYS A 301 9.99 0.43 -9.55
N GLU A 302 9.42 -0.76 -9.69
CA GLU A 302 10.09 -2.02 -9.33
C GLU A 302 11.32 -2.26 -10.21
N LEU A 303 11.18 -2.08 -11.54
CA LEU A 303 12.26 -2.28 -12.49
C LEU A 303 13.39 -1.26 -12.37
N ALA A 304 13.07 -0.02 -11.95
CA ALA A 304 14.09 0.98 -11.65
C ALA A 304 15.04 0.54 -10.51
N ARG A 305 14.57 -0.29 -9.56
CA ARG A 305 15.41 -0.87 -8.50
C ARG A 305 16.30 -2.02 -9.01
N GLN A 306 16.02 -2.54 -10.20
CA GLN A 306 16.79 -3.58 -10.90
C GLN A 306 17.65 -2.98 -12.02
N ASP A 307 17.98 -1.70 -11.92
CA ASP A 307 18.79 -0.93 -12.88
C ASP A 307 18.22 -0.89 -14.32
N ILE A 308 16.92 -1.17 -14.49
CA ILE A 308 16.21 -1.01 -15.77
C ILE A 308 15.60 0.39 -15.82
N THR A 309 16.11 1.23 -16.71
CA THR A 309 15.76 2.66 -16.77
C THR A 309 14.45 2.92 -17.53
N GLU A 310 13.80 4.06 -17.29
CA GLU A 310 12.58 4.45 -18.05
C GLU A 310 12.86 4.58 -19.56
N ASP A 311 14.10 4.93 -19.94
CA ASP A 311 14.56 4.95 -21.33
C ASP A 311 14.58 3.54 -21.95
N GLN A 312 15.13 2.56 -21.23
CA GLN A 312 15.10 1.15 -21.64
C GLN A 312 13.66 0.61 -21.68
N LEU A 313 12.80 1.03 -20.75
CA LEU A 313 11.39 0.68 -20.78
C LEU A 313 10.69 1.27 -22.01
N THR A 314 10.96 2.52 -22.38
CA THR A 314 10.18 3.19 -23.44
C THR A 314 10.69 2.96 -24.86
N SER A 315 11.95 2.54 -25.03
CA SER A 315 12.57 2.33 -26.36
C SER A 315 13.26 0.97 -26.55
N GLY A 316 13.43 0.18 -25.48
CA GLY A 316 14.22 -1.05 -25.49
C GLY A 316 13.54 -2.28 -26.09
N GLY A 317 12.26 -2.21 -26.47
CA GLY A 317 11.54 -3.36 -27.03
C GLY A 317 11.39 -4.55 -26.07
N LEU A 318 11.34 -4.29 -24.77
CA LEU A 318 11.31 -5.34 -23.75
C LEU A 318 9.96 -6.07 -23.74
N THR A 319 10.00 -7.33 -23.31
CA THR A 319 8.81 -8.13 -22.97
C THR A 319 8.81 -8.34 -21.47
N ILE A 320 7.86 -7.72 -20.78
CA ILE A 320 7.75 -7.76 -19.31
C ILE A 320 6.54 -8.61 -18.95
N THR A 321 6.74 -9.68 -18.18
CA THR A 321 5.66 -10.50 -17.62
C THR A 321 5.51 -10.16 -16.15
N THR A 322 4.29 -9.79 -15.75
CA THR A 322 3.94 -9.46 -14.37
C THR A 322 3.31 -10.65 -13.65
N THR A 323 3.12 -10.53 -12.34
CA THR A 323 2.40 -11.47 -11.48
C THR A 323 0.90 -11.19 -11.43
N ILE A 324 0.45 -10.04 -11.94
CA ILE A 324 -0.97 -9.62 -11.89
C ILE A 324 -1.81 -10.57 -12.73
N ASP A 325 -2.82 -11.17 -12.11
CA ASP A 325 -3.83 -11.95 -12.82
C ASP A 325 -4.90 -11.00 -13.38
N SER A 326 -5.16 -11.08 -14.69
CA SER A 326 -6.08 -10.13 -15.34
C SER A 326 -7.54 -10.25 -14.86
N LYS A 327 -7.98 -11.45 -14.43
CA LYS A 327 -9.32 -11.66 -13.90
C LYS A 327 -9.42 -11.12 -12.48
N MET A 328 -8.43 -11.40 -11.63
CA MET A 328 -8.38 -10.85 -10.28
C MET A 328 -8.27 -9.33 -10.33
N GLN A 329 -7.48 -8.77 -11.24
CA GLN A 329 -7.38 -7.32 -11.39
C GLN A 329 -8.72 -6.69 -11.81
N ALA A 330 -9.45 -7.32 -12.73
CA ALA A 330 -10.78 -6.87 -13.11
C ALA A 330 -11.78 -6.99 -11.95
N ALA A 331 -11.72 -8.07 -11.18
CA ALA A 331 -12.52 -8.24 -9.96
C ALA A 331 -12.22 -7.13 -8.95
N ALA A 332 -10.95 -6.81 -8.72
CA ALA A 332 -10.55 -5.72 -7.82
C ALA A 332 -11.12 -4.38 -8.29
N ALA A 333 -11.05 -4.07 -9.58
CA ALA A 333 -11.60 -2.83 -10.13
C ALA A 333 -13.13 -2.74 -9.97
N GLU A 334 -13.84 -3.87 -10.07
CA GLU A 334 -15.28 -3.93 -9.92
C GLU A 334 -15.71 -3.81 -8.45
N SER A 335 -15.09 -4.58 -7.55
CA SER A 335 -15.43 -4.58 -6.12
C SER A 335 -15.08 -3.28 -5.42
N MET A 336 -14.14 -2.49 -5.96
CA MET A 336 -13.75 -1.19 -5.41
C MET A 336 -14.59 0.00 -5.93
N LYS A 337 -15.63 -0.25 -6.73
CA LYS A 337 -16.56 0.82 -7.14
C LYS A 337 -17.37 1.30 -5.94
N LEU A 338 -17.25 2.59 -5.65
CA LEU A 338 -18.04 3.25 -4.62
C LEU A 338 -19.41 3.66 -5.18
N PRO A 339 -20.48 3.64 -4.36
CA PRO A 339 -21.79 4.16 -4.73
C PRO A 339 -21.76 5.64 -5.16
N GLU A 340 -22.75 6.06 -5.96
CA GLU A 340 -22.79 7.44 -6.50
C GLU A 340 -22.91 8.51 -5.41
N ASP A 341 -23.49 8.18 -4.25
CA ASP A 341 -23.64 9.09 -3.12
C ASP A 341 -22.41 9.13 -2.19
N ALA A 342 -21.36 8.35 -2.49
CA ALA A 342 -20.10 8.40 -1.76
C ALA A 342 -19.35 9.72 -2.04
N ASP A 343 -18.74 10.29 -1.00
CA ASP A 343 -17.96 11.53 -1.15
C ASP A 343 -16.77 11.30 -2.10
N PRO A 344 -16.57 12.14 -3.14
CA PRO A 344 -15.53 11.95 -4.14
C PRO A 344 -14.10 12.12 -3.58
N ARG A 345 -13.94 12.55 -2.32
CA ARG A 345 -12.66 12.60 -1.60
C ARG A 345 -12.28 11.27 -0.95
N ILE A 346 -13.18 10.29 -0.91
CA ILE A 346 -12.87 8.95 -0.44
C ILE A 346 -11.90 8.29 -1.41
N ARG A 347 -10.88 7.63 -0.86
CA ARG A 347 -9.91 6.83 -1.60
C ARG A 347 -9.99 5.41 -1.06
N ALA A 348 -10.36 4.47 -1.92
CA ALA A 348 -10.34 3.04 -1.65
C ALA A 348 -9.12 2.40 -2.31
N SER A 349 -8.57 1.37 -1.68
CA SER A 349 -7.43 0.60 -2.16
C SER A 349 -7.60 -0.88 -1.87
N LEU A 350 -7.00 -1.71 -2.73
CA LEU A 350 -6.94 -3.16 -2.56
C LEU A 350 -5.58 -3.68 -2.97
N THR A 351 -4.99 -4.56 -2.16
CA THR A 351 -3.82 -5.37 -2.53
C THR A 351 -4.11 -6.82 -2.22
N SER A 352 -3.78 -7.71 -3.15
CA SER A 352 -3.94 -9.16 -3.03
C SER A 352 -2.63 -9.87 -3.37
N ILE A 353 -2.13 -10.67 -2.43
CA ILE A 353 -0.82 -11.30 -2.46
C ILE A 353 -0.97 -12.81 -2.31
N ASP A 354 -0.27 -13.57 -3.16
CA ASP A 354 -0.04 -15.00 -2.97
C ASP A 354 0.99 -15.22 -1.84
N PRO A 355 0.57 -15.75 -0.67
CA PRO A 355 1.44 -15.88 0.50
C PRO A 355 2.67 -16.75 0.25
N ALA A 356 2.56 -17.74 -0.63
CA ALA A 356 3.62 -18.72 -0.86
C ALA A 356 4.80 -18.13 -1.66
N THR A 357 4.54 -17.11 -2.47
CA THR A 357 5.54 -16.56 -3.40
C THR A 357 5.82 -15.07 -3.20
N GLY A 358 4.91 -14.35 -2.54
CA GLY A 358 4.92 -12.89 -2.49
C GLY A 358 4.44 -12.24 -3.80
N ALA A 359 3.90 -13.02 -4.74
CA ALA A 359 3.42 -12.49 -6.00
C ALA A 359 2.17 -11.64 -5.77
N ILE A 360 2.21 -10.37 -6.14
CA ILE A 360 1.03 -9.49 -6.10
C ILE A 360 0.12 -9.89 -7.27
N LYS A 361 -1.07 -10.40 -6.97
CA LYS A 361 -2.02 -10.92 -7.95
C LYS A 361 -3.02 -9.87 -8.43
N ALA A 362 -3.36 -8.91 -7.58
CA ALA A 362 -4.15 -7.75 -7.94
C ALA A 362 -3.76 -6.53 -7.07
N LEU A 363 -3.85 -5.34 -7.66
CA LEU A 363 -3.56 -4.08 -6.98
C LEU A 363 -4.45 -2.96 -7.53
N TYR A 364 -5.27 -2.37 -6.68
CA TYR A 364 -6.17 -1.27 -7.03
C TYR A 364 -5.70 0.03 -6.39
N GLY A 365 -5.29 0.99 -7.22
CA GLY A 365 -4.72 2.26 -6.79
C GLY A 365 -5.68 3.45 -6.76
N GLY A 366 -6.91 3.29 -7.26
CA GLY A 366 -7.91 4.35 -7.31
C GLY A 366 -8.71 4.34 -8.63
N PRO A 367 -9.78 5.14 -8.76
CA PRO A 367 -10.75 5.00 -9.86
C PRO A 367 -10.24 5.50 -11.22
N ASP A 368 -9.36 6.50 -11.24
CA ASP A 368 -8.88 7.13 -12.47
C ASP A 368 -7.48 7.74 -12.29
N TYR A 369 -6.47 7.05 -12.83
CA TYR A 369 -5.07 7.50 -12.80
C TYR A 369 -4.86 8.89 -13.42
N SER A 370 -5.62 9.23 -14.47
CA SER A 370 -5.44 10.52 -15.17
C SER A 370 -5.90 11.70 -14.31
N LYS A 371 -6.85 11.46 -13.40
CA LYS A 371 -7.32 12.46 -12.42
C LYS A 371 -6.49 12.44 -11.14
N TYR A 372 -6.18 11.24 -10.65
CA TYR A 372 -5.52 10.98 -9.38
C TYR A 372 -4.28 10.08 -9.58
N PRO A 373 -3.14 10.63 -10.04
CA PRO A 373 -1.94 9.84 -10.38
C PRO A 373 -1.14 9.37 -9.15
N THR A 374 -1.79 9.26 -7.99
CA THR A 374 -1.24 8.71 -6.75
C THR A 374 -1.90 7.37 -6.49
N ASN A 375 -1.10 6.33 -6.33
CA ASN A 375 -1.59 4.98 -6.09
C ASN A 375 -1.95 4.79 -4.61
N ALA A 376 -3.24 4.70 -4.31
CA ALA A 376 -3.74 4.55 -2.96
C ALA A 376 -3.33 3.24 -2.26
N ALA A 377 -2.85 2.24 -3.02
CA ALA A 377 -2.36 1.00 -2.45
C ALA A 377 -0.89 1.06 -2.00
N THR A 378 -0.06 1.85 -2.68
CA THR A 378 1.41 1.83 -2.53
C THR A 378 2.03 3.16 -2.13
N GLN A 379 1.29 4.27 -2.21
CA GLN A 379 1.80 5.62 -1.95
C GLN A 379 1.03 6.37 -0.88
N ASP A 380 -0.29 6.16 -0.82
CA ASP A 380 -1.10 6.77 0.23
C ASP A 380 -0.99 5.96 1.52
N ILE A 381 -1.04 6.67 2.64
CA ILE A 381 -0.96 6.09 3.98
C ILE A 381 -2.23 6.42 4.75
N ALA A 382 -2.66 5.51 5.62
CA ALA A 382 -3.71 5.80 6.57
C ALA A 382 -3.50 5.00 7.86
N GLN A 383 -4.05 5.48 8.97
CA GLN A 383 -3.92 4.78 10.25
C GLN A 383 -4.52 3.38 10.14
N ALA A 384 -3.77 2.37 10.53
CA ALA A 384 -4.16 0.97 10.35
C ALA A 384 -5.31 0.51 11.26
N GLY A 385 -5.50 1.20 12.38
CA GLY A 385 -6.53 0.85 13.36
C GLY A 385 -6.35 -0.55 13.94
N SER A 386 -7.46 -1.20 14.29
CA SER A 386 -7.46 -2.54 14.90
C SER A 386 -6.86 -3.68 14.04
N THR A 387 -6.42 -3.43 12.80
CA THR A 387 -5.60 -4.41 12.04
C THR A 387 -4.22 -4.66 12.67
N PHE A 388 -3.80 -3.84 13.65
CA PHE A 388 -2.54 -4.03 14.40
C PHE A 388 -2.65 -4.97 15.61
N LYS A 389 -3.86 -5.23 16.11
CA LYS A 389 -4.09 -6.15 17.23
C LYS A 389 -3.48 -7.54 17.02
N PRO A 390 -3.48 -8.13 15.81
CA PRO A 390 -2.85 -9.42 15.58
C PRO A 390 -1.34 -9.43 15.84
N PHE A 391 -0.64 -8.29 15.71
CA PHE A 391 0.78 -8.23 16.07
C PHE A 391 1.00 -8.41 17.58
N THR A 392 0.17 -7.77 18.40
CA THR A 392 0.18 -7.98 19.87
C THR A 392 -0.28 -9.38 20.24
N LEU A 393 -1.25 -9.95 19.53
CA LEU A 393 -1.71 -11.33 19.73
C LEU A 393 -0.56 -12.33 19.49
N VAL A 394 0.17 -12.18 18.39
CA VAL A 394 1.34 -13.03 18.10
C VAL A 394 2.41 -12.85 19.19
N ALA A 395 2.72 -11.62 19.60
CA ALA A 395 3.66 -11.37 20.69
C ALA A 395 3.22 -12.03 22.02
N ALA A 396 1.92 -12.05 22.30
CA ALA A 396 1.35 -12.72 23.46
C ALA A 396 1.50 -14.25 23.39
N LEU A 397 1.21 -14.82 22.22
CA LEU A 397 1.34 -16.26 21.97
C LEU A 397 2.80 -16.73 22.03
N GLU A 398 3.76 -15.94 21.51
CA GLU A 398 5.20 -16.20 21.66
C GLU A 398 5.64 -16.20 23.14
N LYS A 399 4.90 -15.48 24.00
CA LYS A 399 5.07 -15.48 25.47
C LYS A 399 4.24 -16.54 26.18
N ASN A 400 3.62 -17.48 25.46
CA ASN A 400 2.74 -18.54 25.96
C ASN A 400 1.49 -18.03 26.70
N ILE A 401 1.01 -16.82 26.39
CA ILE A 401 -0.29 -16.33 26.87
C ILE A 401 -1.38 -17.06 26.09
N SER A 402 -2.21 -17.84 26.80
CA SER A 402 -3.29 -18.62 26.20
C SER A 402 -4.38 -17.75 25.58
N LEU A 403 -4.96 -18.20 24.46
CA LEU A 403 -6.18 -17.61 23.89
C LEU A 403 -7.37 -17.61 24.86
N TYR A 404 -7.37 -18.47 25.87
CA TYR A 404 -8.40 -18.54 26.91
C TYR A 404 -8.02 -17.79 28.19
N SER A 405 -6.88 -17.09 28.20
CA SER A 405 -6.59 -16.12 29.26
C SER A 405 -7.67 -15.05 29.28
N ARG A 406 -8.06 -14.62 30.48
CA ARG A 406 -9.14 -13.65 30.66
C ARG A 406 -8.59 -12.27 31.00
N TRP A 407 -9.23 -11.27 30.42
CA TRP A 407 -8.81 -9.87 30.47
C TRP A 407 -10.00 -8.98 30.85
N ASP A 408 -9.70 -7.86 31.48
CA ASP A 408 -10.70 -6.85 31.76
C ASP A 408 -10.98 -6.02 30.49
N GLY A 409 -12.14 -6.26 29.89
CA GLY A 409 -12.65 -5.55 28.74
C GLY A 409 -13.72 -4.51 29.09
N THR A 410 -13.86 -4.11 30.37
CA THR A 410 -14.80 -3.05 30.73
C THR A 410 -14.41 -1.71 30.08
N SER A 411 -15.37 -0.80 29.91
CA SER A 411 -15.19 0.49 29.23
C SER A 411 -16.13 1.55 29.82
N PRO A 412 -15.69 2.82 29.96
CA PRO A 412 -14.36 3.34 29.68
C PRO A 412 -13.31 2.97 30.74
N GLN A 413 -12.02 3.07 30.41
CA GLN A 413 -10.92 2.86 31.36
C GLN A 413 -9.80 3.90 31.23
N GLU A 414 -9.15 4.21 32.35
CA GLU A 414 -7.83 4.85 32.36
C GLU A 414 -6.78 3.78 32.67
N ILE A 415 -5.92 3.49 31.70
CA ILE A 415 -4.86 2.50 31.86
C ILE A 415 -3.54 3.24 32.09
N GLU A 416 -2.88 2.98 33.21
CA GLU A 416 -1.59 3.61 33.54
C GLU A 416 -0.57 3.36 32.41
N GLY A 417 -0.03 4.45 31.87
CA GLY A 417 0.94 4.45 30.76
C GLY A 417 0.29 4.60 29.38
N TYR A 418 -1.04 4.57 29.28
CA TYR A 418 -1.78 4.89 28.07
C TYR A 418 -2.04 6.40 28.02
N THR A 419 -1.31 7.06 27.13
CA THR A 419 -1.36 8.52 26.94
C THR A 419 -1.74 8.88 25.51
N ASN A 420 -2.25 10.09 25.34
CA ASN A 420 -2.39 10.73 24.03
C ASN A 420 -1.60 12.02 24.01
N TRP A 421 -0.99 12.32 22.86
CA TRP A 421 -0.38 13.60 22.59
C TRP A 421 -1.43 14.72 22.61
N ASN A 422 -1.20 15.74 23.44
CA ASN A 422 -2.01 16.94 23.48
C ASN A 422 -1.30 18.06 22.71
N ASP A 423 -1.87 18.47 21.57
CA ASP A 423 -1.31 19.53 20.72
C ASP A 423 -1.25 20.92 21.41
N GLN A 424 -2.09 21.17 22.40
CA GLN A 424 -2.14 22.45 23.12
C GLN A 424 -1.04 22.55 24.16
N THR A 425 -0.77 21.46 24.89
CA THR A 425 0.24 21.42 25.94
C THR A 425 1.60 20.93 25.43
N GLN A 426 1.63 20.29 24.26
CA GLN A 426 2.79 19.61 23.68
C GLN A 426 3.38 18.54 24.62
N GLU A 427 2.51 17.85 25.35
CA GLU A 427 2.86 16.80 26.30
C GLU A 427 1.97 15.56 26.09
N GLU A 428 2.48 14.40 26.49
CA GLU A 428 1.69 13.16 26.57
C GLU A 428 0.86 13.19 27.86
N GLU A 429 -0.46 13.14 27.71
CA GLU A 429 -1.39 13.20 28.83
C GLU A 429 -2.15 11.88 28.98
N GLN A 430 -2.45 11.50 30.23
CA GLN A 430 -3.24 10.31 30.53
C GLN A 430 -4.57 10.38 29.78
N ALA A 431 -4.87 9.32 29.03
CA ALA A 431 -6.05 9.27 28.18
C ALA A 431 -7.08 8.25 28.70
N THR A 432 -8.36 8.59 28.54
CA THR A 432 -9.46 7.63 28.70
C THR A 432 -9.58 6.79 27.44
N LEU A 433 -9.49 5.48 27.60
CA LEU A 433 -9.68 4.50 26.55
C LEU A 433 -11.13 4.02 26.53
N THR A 434 -11.70 3.91 25.34
CA THR A 434 -13.05 3.38 25.11
C THR A 434 -13.01 2.22 24.11
N ASN A 435 -13.90 1.26 24.31
CA ASN A 435 -14.23 0.27 23.29
C ASN A 435 -15.14 0.88 22.21
N PHE A 436 -15.25 0.20 21.08
CA PHE A 436 -16.25 0.55 20.07
C PHE A 436 -17.66 0.35 20.65
N GLY A 437 -18.63 1.16 20.18
CA GLY A 437 -20.01 1.16 20.67
C GLY A 437 -20.55 2.57 20.90
N THR A 438 -21.68 2.67 21.60
CA THR A 438 -22.37 3.94 21.84
C THR A 438 -21.51 4.90 22.67
N PRO A 439 -21.13 6.08 22.12
CA PRO A 439 -20.42 7.08 22.88
C PRO A 439 -21.28 7.62 24.04
N PRO A 440 -20.67 8.04 25.17
CA PRO A 440 -19.23 8.10 25.42
C PRO A 440 -18.63 6.80 26.00
N TYR A 441 -19.44 5.77 26.27
CA TYR A 441 -19.01 4.63 27.10
C TYR A 441 -18.36 3.49 26.30
N GLY A 442 -18.85 3.21 25.09
CA GLY A 442 -18.48 2.00 24.36
C GLY A 442 -19.00 0.72 25.04
N GLU A 443 -18.88 -0.42 24.36
CA GLU A 443 -19.33 -1.69 24.92
C GLU A 443 -18.36 -2.23 25.99
N SER A 444 -18.91 -2.85 27.04
CA SER A 444 -18.14 -3.41 28.14
C SER A 444 -18.17 -4.93 28.11
N TYR A 445 -16.99 -5.54 28.21
CA TYR A 445 -16.79 -6.99 28.19
C TYR A 445 -16.08 -7.44 29.48
N PRO A 446 -16.78 -7.55 30.62
CA PRO A 446 -16.16 -7.98 31.86
C PRO A 446 -15.63 -9.41 31.72
N ASN A 447 -14.36 -9.61 32.07
CA ASN A 447 -13.72 -10.93 32.13
C ASN A 447 -13.74 -11.70 30.78
N VAL A 448 -13.37 -11.03 29.69
CA VAL A 448 -13.40 -11.55 28.32
C VAL A 448 -12.18 -12.42 28.01
N THR A 449 -12.35 -13.52 27.27
CA THR A 449 -11.18 -14.32 26.83
C THR A 449 -10.38 -13.56 25.76
N LEU A 450 -9.08 -13.82 25.62
CA LEU A 450 -8.29 -13.23 24.53
C LEU A 450 -8.87 -13.60 23.14
N LEU A 451 -9.40 -14.81 22.99
CA LEU A 451 -10.12 -15.24 21.78
C LEU A 451 -11.32 -14.34 21.46
N ASP A 452 -12.21 -14.14 22.43
CA ASP A 452 -13.41 -13.31 22.26
C ASP A 452 -13.06 -11.83 22.13
N ALA A 453 -12.03 -11.36 22.83
CA ALA A 453 -11.50 -10.02 22.71
C ALA A 453 -10.94 -9.75 21.31
N THR A 454 -10.33 -10.77 20.69
CA THR A 454 -9.86 -10.73 19.29
C THR A 454 -11.05 -10.61 18.34
N ALA A 455 -12.05 -11.49 18.51
CA ALA A 455 -13.24 -11.56 17.65
C ALA A 455 -14.06 -10.26 17.67
N ASN A 456 -14.28 -9.70 18.86
CA ASN A 456 -15.03 -8.46 19.09
C ASN A 456 -14.16 -7.20 19.01
N SER A 457 -12.85 -7.35 18.79
CA SER A 457 -11.92 -6.23 18.68
C SER A 457 -11.98 -5.28 19.89
N VAL A 458 -11.97 -5.83 21.12
CA VAL A 458 -12.04 -5.07 22.38
C VAL A 458 -10.76 -4.24 22.57
N ASN A 459 -10.86 -2.93 22.81
CA ASN A 459 -9.68 -2.04 22.91
C ASN A 459 -9.02 -2.14 24.29
N THR A 460 -9.81 -2.10 25.36
CA THR A 460 -9.30 -2.09 26.74
C THR A 460 -8.51 -3.36 27.06
N ALA A 461 -9.07 -4.54 26.73
CA ALA A 461 -8.36 -5.82 26.85
C ALA A 461 -7.03 -5.86 26.08
N TYR A 462 -6.98 -5.31 24.87
CA TYR A 462 -5.76 -5.31 24.05
C TYR A 462 -4.70 -4.32 24.50
N VAL A 463 -5.07 -3.19 25.10
CA VAL A 463 -4.10 -2.27 25.70
C VAL A 463 -3.51 -2.86 26.98
N HIS A 464 -4.31 -3.55 27.80
CA HIS A 464 -3.78 -4.35 28.92
C HIS A 464 -2.84 -5.45 28.43
N LEU A 465 -3.22 -6.19 27.39
CA LEU A 465 -2.38 -7.21 26.78
C LEU A 465 -1.06 -6.61 26.30
N ASN A 466 -1.11 -5.46 25.60
CA ASN A 466 0.07 -4.77 25.09
C ASN A 466 0.98 -4.26 26.21
N LYS A 467 0.40 -3.87 27.36
CA LYS A 467 1.16 -3.51 28.57
C LYS A 467 1.87 -4.73 29.16
N GLU A 468 1.21 -5.89 29.20
CA GLU A 468 1.80 -7.14 29.70
C GLU A 468 2.90 -7.67 28.77
N VAL A 469 2.66 -7.69 27.45
CA VAL A 469 3.64 -8.20 26.48
C VAL A 469 4.75 -7.20 26.19
N GLY A 470 4.54 -5.90 26.42
CA GLY A 470 5.49 -4.84 26.08
C GLY A 470 5.29 -4.33 24.64
N PRO A 471 5.04 -3.02 24.44
CA PRO A 471 4.74 -2.45 23.13
C PRO A 471 5.89 -2.57 22.11
N GLU A 472 7.13 -2.71 22.57
CA GLU A 472 8.28 -3.02 21.73
C GLU A 472 8.18 -4.39 21.03
N ASN A 473 7.56 -5.38 21.67
CA ASN A 473 7.37 -6.71 21.05
C ASN A 473 6.24 -6.68 20.02
N THR A 474 5.18 -5.89 20.25
CA THR A 474 4.16 -5.61 19.22
C THR A 474 4.79 -4.98 17.97
N LYS A 475 5.70 -4.02 18.16
CA LYS A 475 6.46 -3.40 17.08
C LYS A 475 7.37 -4.41 16.37
N ASP A 476 8.14 -5.20 17.11
CA ASP A 476 9.03 -6.22 16.56
C ASP A 476 8.27 -7.22 15.67
N VAL A 477 7.14 -7.72 16.16
CA VAL A 477 6.27 -8.61 15.39
C VAL A 477 5.73 -7.92 14.13
N ALA A 478 5.31 -6.66 14.19
CA ALA A 478 4.85 -5.92 13.02
C ALA A 478 5.96 -5.82 11.95
N THR A 479 7.20 -5.52 12.36
CA THR A 479 8.37 -5.48 11.48
C THR A 479 8.69 -6.86 10.89
N ARG A 480 8.76 -7.91 11.73
CA ARG A 480 8.99 -9.29 11.29
C ARG A 480 7.91 -9.78 10.34
N ALA A 481 6.65 -9.37 10.53
CA ALA A 481 5.57 -9.71 9.63
C ALA A 481 5.70 -9.03 8.24
N GLY A 482 6.24 -7.81 8.17
CA GLY A 482 6.49 -7.12 6.90
C GLY A 482 6.20 -5.62 6.90
N ILE A 483 5.75 -5.02 8.02
CA ILE A 483 5.60 -3.57 8.10
C ILE A 483 6.99 -2.92 8.06
N PRO A 484 7.24 -1.92 7.18
CA PRO A 484 8.54 -1.26 7.14
C PRO A 484 8.87 -0.58 8.48
N GLU A 485 10.13 -0.62 8.89
CA GLU A 485 10.54 0.05 10.13
C GLU A 485 10.38 1.57 10.03
N THR A 486 10.85 2.14 8.92
CA THR A 486 10.83 3.59 8.70
C THR A 486 10.13 3.97 7.41
N ASP A 487 9.54 5.17 7.41
CA ASP A 487 9.06 5.80 6.19
C ASP A 487 10.21 6.24 5.28
N SER A 488 9.89 6.83 4.12
CA SER A 488 10.87 7.34 3.16
C SER A 488 11.74 8.48 3.69
N LYS A 489 11.34 9.12 4.81
CA LYS A 489 12.06 10.20 5.49
C LYS A 489 12.91 9.69 6.66
N GLY A 490 12.89 8.38 6.93
CA GLY A 490 13.60 7.75 8.05
C GLY A 490 12.88 7.87 9.39
N ASN A 491 11.61 8.29 9.42
CA ASN A 491 10.81 8.31 10.65
C ASN A 491 10.29 6.92 10.96
N GLN A 492 10.25 6.55 12.24
CA GLN A 492 9.68 5.27 12.66
C GLN A 492 8.18 5.21 12.35
N ILE A 493 7.74 4.15 11.66
CA ILE A 493 6.32 3.93 11.32
C ILE A 493 5.53 3.45 12.55
N VAL A 494 6.05 2.43 13.24
CA VAL A 494 5.39 1.82 14.40
C VAL A 494 6.03 2.30 15.69
N GLY A 495 5.27 2.99 16.53
CA GLY A 495 5.70 3.45 17.85
C GLY A 495 5.89 2.32 18.85
N SER A 496 6.63 2.58 19.93
CA SER A 496 6.85 1.66 21.06
C SER A 496 6.07 2.09 22.31
N ASN A 497 4.85 2.61 22.12
CA ASN A 497 3.94 3.03 23.19
C ASN A 497 2.70 2.12 23.25
N LEU A 498 1.94 2.20 24.34
CA LEU A 498 0.77 1.33 24.53
C LEU A 498 -0.30 1.49 23.44
N ALA A 499 -0.39 2.64 22.77
CA ALA A 499 -1.36 2.89 21.72
C ALA A 499 -1.03 2.19 20.40
N ASN A 500 0.19 1.66 20.21
CA ASN A 500 0.58 1.02 18.95
C ASN A 500 -0.30 -0.19 18.58
N VAL A 501 -0.82 -0.93 19.57
CA VAL A 501 -1.77 -2.05 19.39
C VAL A 501 -3.09 -1.61 18.75
N LEU A 502 -3.44 -0.34 18.89
CA LEU A 502 -4.64 0.24 18.30
C LEU A 502 -4.40 0.77 16.87
N GLY A 503 -3.20 0.57 16.32
CA GLY A 503 -2.85 0.92 14.94
C GLY A 503 -2.77 2.41 14.68
N THR A 504 -2.10 3.14 15.58
CA THR A 504 -1.77 4.56 15.38
C THR A 504 -0.81 4.81 14.23
N ALA A 505 -0.10 3.77 13.78
CA ALA A 505 0.79 3.79 12.63
C ALA A 505 0.03 4.07 11.33
N SER A 506 0.52 5.03 10.55
CA SER A 506 0.05 5.31 9.20
C SER A 506 0.86 4.49 8.20
N VAL A 507 0.19 3.56 7.52
CA VAL A 507 0.81 2.54 6.66
C VAL A 507 0.14 2.52 5.29
N HIS A 508 0.85 1.99 4.29
CA HIS A 508 0.24 1.72 2.98
C HIS A 508 -0.63 0.46 3.06
N ASN A 509 -1.59 0.33 2.15
CA ASN A 509 -2.39 -0.90 2.02
C ASN A 509 -1.50 -2.12 1.72
N LEU A 510 -0.49 -1.95 0.86
CA LEU A 510 0.51 -2.98 0.56
C LEU A 510 1.26 -3.47 1.81
N ASP A 511 1.58 -2.59 2.77
CA ASP A 511 2.32 -2.96 3.98
C ASP A 511 1.51 -3.94 4.83
N ILE A 512 0.21 -3.67 5.02
CA ILE A 512 -0.69 -4.56 5.76
C ILE A 512 -0.92 -5.86 5.00
N ALA A 513 -1.07 -5.81 3.67
CA ALA A 513 -1.22 -7.02 2.85
C ALA A 513 0.00 -7.92 2.94
N HIS A 514 1.20 -7.32 2.92
CA HIS A 514 2.45 -8.04 3.12
C HIS A 514 2.50 -8.70 4.50
N ALA A 515 2.20 -7.96 5.57
CA ALA A 515 2.17 -8.50 6.92
C ALA A 515 1.20 -9.69 7.09
N TYR A 516 -0.01 -9.56 6.54
CA TYR A 516 -1.02 -10.63 6.61
C TYR A 516 -0.70 -11.81 5.68
N SER A 517 0.04 -11.58 4.59
CA SER A 517 0.57 -12.68 3.77
C SER A 517 1.56 -13.55 4.55
N THR A 518 2.35 -12.98 5.45
CA THR A 518 3.24 -13.75 6.34
C THR A 518 2.44 -14.64 7.30
N PHE A 519 1.31 -14.15 7.83
CA PHE A 519 0.41 -14.97 8.66
C PHE A 519 -0.23 -16.10 7.85
N ALA A 520 -0.77 -15.78 6.66
CA ALA A 520 -1.35 -16.77 5.75
C ALA A 520 -0.34 -17.85 5.34
N ALA A 521 0.94 -17.49 5.20
CA ALA A 521 2.04 -18.38 4.85
C ALA A 521 2.60 -19.18 6.05
N GLN A 522 1.92 -19.18 7.20
CA GLN A 522 2.33 -19.86 8.43
C GLN A 522 3.69 -19.37 8.96
N GLY A 523 3.86 -18.04 8.97
CA GLY A 523 5.03 -17.39 9.55
C GLY A 523 6.20 -17.22 8.58
N ARG A 524 6.02 -17.59 7.30
CA ARG A 524 7.04 -17.43 6.27
C ARG A 524 6.84 -16.13 5.51
N ARG A 525 7.73 -15.15 5.72
CA ARG A 525 7.68 -13.86 5.06
C ARG A 525 8.29 -13.95 3.66
N THR A 526 7.52 -13.62 2.63
CA THR A 526 8.00 -13.46 1.25
C THR A 526 8.15 -11.98 0.92
N THR A 527 8.89 -11.62 -0.13
CA THR A 527 8.95 -10.22 -0.60
C THR A 527 7.87 -9.98 -1.66
N PRO A 528 6.98 -8.98 -1.47
CA PRO A 528 6.00 -8.60 -2.48
C PRO A 528 6.67 -8.15 -3.79
N HIS A 529 6.21 -8.67 -4.92
CA HIS A 529 6.73 -8.31 -6.24
C HIS A 529 5.62 -8.34 -7.30
N LEU A 530 5.73 -7.44 -8.29
CA LEU A 530 4.86 -7.34 -9.46
C LEU A 530 5.49 -7.94 -10.70
N VAL A 531 6.83 -7.93 -10.84
CA VAL A 531 7.50 -8.37 -12.07
C VAL A 531 8.04 -9.78 -11.91
N GLN A 532 7.55 -10.69 -12.74
CA GLN A 532 8.01 -12.07 -12.78
C GLN A 532 9.24 -12.25 -13.67
N GLU A 533 9.24 -11.63 -14.86
CA GLU A 533 10.30 -11.79 -15.86
C GLU A 533 10.38 -10.57 -16.79
N VAL A 534 11.61 -10.20 -17.19
CA VAL A 534 11.90 -9.26 -18.28
C VAL A 534 12.79 -9.93 -19.33
N LYS A 535 12.35 -9.88 -20.58
CA LYS A 535 13.09 -10.36 -21.76
C LYS A 535 13.41 -9.22 -22.73
N ASP A 536 14.56 -9.33 -23.37
CA ASP A 536 15.04 -8.52 -24.48
C ASP A 536 15.29 -9.46 -25.67
N GLY A 537 14.26 -9.65 -26.50
CA GLY A 537 14.22 -10.76 -27.45
C GLY A 537 14.32 -12.12 -26.74
N GLU A 538 15.31 -12.93 -27.12
CA GLU A 538 15.59 -14.23 -26.49
C GLU A 538 16.41 -14.12 -25.19
N LEU A 539 16.93 -12.93 -24.86
CA LEU A 539 17.76 -12.72 -23.68
C LEU A 539 16.89 -12.41 -22.47
N THR A 540 16.97 -13.26 -21.44
CA THR A 540 16.38 -12.95 -20.13
C THR A 540 17.24 -11.92 -19.40
N ARG A 541 16.67 -10.73 -19.15
CA ARG A 541 17.31 -9.63 -18.42
C ARG A 541 17.09 -9.73 -16.91
N TYR A 542 15.91 -10.17 -16.51
CA TYR A 542 15.50 -10.28 -15.12
C TYR A 542 14.48 -11.41 -14.96
N VAL A 543 14.60 -12.18 -13.88
CA VAL A 543 13.58 -13.14 -13.42
C VAL A 543 13.54 -13.02 -11.91
N TRP A 544 12.34 -12.90 -11.35
CA TRP A 544 12.18 -12.92 -9.90
C TRP A 544 12.66 -14.25 -9.31
N SER A 545 13.48 -14.18 -8.26
CA SER A 545 14.04 -15.34 -7.58
C SER A 545 14.02 -15.22 -6.05
N GLY A 546 13.01 -14.54 -5.50
CA GLY A 546 12.88 -14.34 -4.06
C GLY A 546 12.72 -15.65 -3.28
N THR A 547 13.19 -15.65 -2.03
CA THR A 547 13.01 -16.74 -1.07
C THR A 547 12.13 -16.28 0.09
N ALA A 548 11.53 -17.22 0.82
CA ALA A 548 10.81 -16.92 2.04
C ALA A 548 11.75 -16.98 3.26
N GLU A 549 11.52 -16.09 4.23
CA GLU A 549 12.20 -16.05 5.52
C GLU A 549 11.27 -16.63 6.60
N GLU A 550 11.76 -17.54 7.43
CA GLU A 550 11.00 -18.10 8.56
C GLU A 550 11.04 -17.12 9.73
N GLU A 551 9.93 -16.41 9.94
CA GLU A 551 9.82 -15.35 10.94
C GLU A 551 9.09 -15.80 12.19
N PHE A 552 8.09 -16.68 12.09
CA PHE A 552 7.29 -17.13 13.24
C PHE A 552 7.14 -18.64 13.30
N ASP A 553 6.96 -19.17 14.51
CA ASP A 553 6.68 -20.59 14.74
C ASP A 553 5.30 -20.96 14.14
N PRO A 554 5.19 -22.04 13.35
CA PRO A 554 3.92 -22.49 12.80
C PRO A 554 2.83 -22.76 13.84
N GLU A 555 3.15 -23.18 15.06
CA GLU A 555 2.16 -23.39 16.13
C GLU A 555 1.57 -22.07 16.62
N VAL A 556 2.40 -21.03 16.76
CA VAL A 556 1.96 -19.67 17.08
C VAL A 556 1.07 -19.12 15.97
N MET A 557 1.43 -19.40 14.70
CA MET A 557 0.64 -18.97 13.54
C MET A 557 -0.68 -19.71 13.43
N ALA A 558 -0.73 -21.02 13.71
CA ALA A 558 -1.98 -21.78 13.76
C ALA A 558 -2.93 -21.23 14.83
N ALA A 559 -2.41 -20.92 16.03
CA ALA A 559 -3.19 -20.27 17.09
C ALA A 559 -3.69 -18.86 16.69
N THR A 560 -2.82 -18.08 16.03
CA THR A 560 -3.17 -16.74 15.52
C THR A 560 -4.26 -16.83 14.47
N THR A 561 -4.12 -17.71 13.48
CA THR A 561 -5.12 -17.95 12.45
C THR A 561 -6.44 -18.40 13.06
N TYR A 562 -6.42 -19.34 14.01
CA TYR A 562 -7.62 -19.78 14.72
C TYR A 562 -8.36 -18.62 15.41
N ALA A 563 -7.64 -17.73 16.10
CA ALA A 563 -8.25 -16.55 16.70
C ALA A 563 -8.83 -15.57 15.66
N LEU A 564 -8.16 -15.40 14.52
CA LEU A 564 -8.62 -14.55 13.42
C LEU A 564 -9.79 -15.14 12.63
N GLN A 565 -9.97 -16.47 12.62
CA GLN A 565 -11.21 -17.08 12.13
C GLN A 565 -12.40 -16.69 13.01
N GLY A 566 -12.19 -16.49 14.32
CA GLY A 566 -13.25 -16.03 15.24
C GLY A 566 -13.81 -14.64 14.89
N VAL A 567 -12.97 -13.75 14.35
CA VAL A 567 -13.39 -12.41 13.87
C VAL A 567 -14.38 -12.52 12.72
N VAL A 568 -14.18 -13.50 11.84
CA VAL A 568 -15.00 -13.72 10.65
C VAL A 568 -16.22 -14.58 10.96
N LYS A 569 -16.14 -15.55 11.87
CA LYS A 569 -17.29 -16.41 12.17
C LYS A 569 -18.31 -15.75 13.09
N ASN A 570 -17.83 -15.02 14.11
CA ASN A 570 -18.67 -14.58 15.24
C ASN A 570 -18.43 -13.11 15.61
N GLY A 571 -17.82 -12.33 14.73
CA GLY A 571 -17.35 -10.99 15.07
C GLY A 571 -17.51 -9.96 13.96
N SER A 572 -16.75 -8.87 14.08
CA SER A 572 -16.84 -7.71 13.19
C SER A 572 -16.54 -7.99 11.70
N GLY A 573 -16.01 -9.17 11.35
CA GLY A 573 -15.70 -9.58 9.99
C GLY A 573 -16.72 -10.53 9.37
N GLU A 574 -17.88 -10.74 9.99
CA GLU A 574 -18.92 -11.70 9.55
C GLU A 574 -19.24 -11.69 8.05
N PRO A 575 -19.31 -10.54 7.35
CA PRO A 575 -19.63 -10.55 5.92
C PRO A 575 -18.61 -11.31 5.04
N ALA A 576 -17.42 -11.61 5.55
CA ALA A 576 -16.40 -12.41 4.87
C ALA A 576 -16.56 -13.93 5.07
N SER A 577 -17.55 -14.40 5.84
CA SER A 577 -17.70 -15.82 6.21
C SER A 577 -18.26 -16.70 5.08
N HIS A 578 -18.91 -16.12 4.09
CA HIS A 578 -19.70 -16.85 3.08
C HIS A 578 -18.91 -17.23 1.81
N LEU A 579 -17.58 -17.38 1.89
CA LEU A 579 -16.79 -17.84 0.74
C LEU A 579 -16.96 -19.35 0.54
N VAL A 580 -17.18 -19.76 -0.71
CA VAL A 580 -17.35 -21.17 -1.08
C VAL A 580 -16.30 -21.62 -2.10
N GLY A 581 -16.12 -22.94 -2.18
CA GLY A 581 -15.30 -23.63 -3.15
C GLY A 581 -15.93 -23.63 -4.55
N PRO A 582 -15.22 -24.22 -5.54
CA PRO A 582 -15.64 -24.24 -6.93
C PRO A 582 -16.87 -25.13 -7.18
N ASP A 583 -17.21 -25.99 -6.21
CA ASP A 583 -18.44 -26.78 -6.21
C ASP A 583 -19.68 -25.97 -5.79
N GLY A 584 -19.48 -24.74 -5.26
CA GLY A 584 -20.54 -23.87 -4.76
C GLY A 584 -21.09 -24.25 -3.39
N TYR A 585 -20.51 -25.26 -2.72
CA TYR A 585 -21.04 -25.79 -1.45
C TYR A 585 -19.97 -25.92 -0.36
N THR A 586 -18.73 -26.24 -0.70
CA THR A 586 -17.67 -26.41 0.31
C THR A 586 -17.27 -25.05 0.86
N GLU A 587 -17.50 -24.81 2.15
CA GLU A 587 -17.08 -23.56 2.81
C GLU A 587 -15.56 -23.40 2.74
N ARG A 588 -15.10 -22.21 2.33
CA ARG A 588 -13.68 -21.87 2.34
C ARG A 588 -13.34 -21.23 3.69
N PRO A 589 -12.32 -21.73 4.41
CA PRO A 589 -11.95 -21.12 5.67
C PRO A 589 -11.31 -19.75 5.44
N VAL A 590 -11.80 -18.76 6.19
CA VAL A 590 -11.32 -17.37 6.14
C VAL A 590 -10.86 -16.93 7.53
N ALA A 591 -9.73 -16.24 7.58
CA ALA A 591 -9.24 -15.55 8.76
C ALA A 591 -9.03 -14.08 8.43
N GLY A 592 -9.28 -13.17 9.37
CA GLY A 592 -9.08 -11.75 9.09
C GLY A 592 -9.27 -10.84 10.28
N LYS A 593 -9.10 -9.55 10.04
CA LYS A 593 -9.26 -8.50 11.03
C LYS A 593 -9.78 -7.21 10.42
N THR A 594 -10.82 -6.66 11.03
CA THR A 594 -11.29 -5.29 10.80
C THR A 594 -10.35 -4.26 11.44
N GLY A 595 -10.20 -3.12 10.79
CA GLY A 595 -9.56 -1.92 11.34
C GLY A 595 -10.41 -0.69 11.13
N THR A 596 -10.54 0.12 12.17
CA THR A 596 -11.16 1.44 12.11
C THR A 596 -10.28 2.37 12.93
N SER A 597 -9.87 3.51 12.38
CA SER A 597 -9.14 4.52 13.16
C SER A 597 -10.09 5.32 14.05
N ASN A 598 -9.53 6.13 14.95
CA ASN A 598 -10.29 7.12 15.68
C ASN A 598 -11.08 8.04 14.73
N SER A 599 -12.31 8.35 15.12
CA SER A 599 -13.27 9.14 14.31
C SER A 599 -13.51 8.60 12.90
N ASN A 600 -13.27 7.31 12.66
CA ASN A 600 -13.51 6.63 11.38
C ASN A 600 -12.84 7.33 10.19
N ARG A 601 -11.63 7.85 10.38
CA ARG A 601 -10.85 8.52 9.32
C ARG A 601 -10.27 7.55 8.30
N SER A 602 -10.06 6.31 8.73
CA SER A 602 -9.74 5.17 7.89
C SER A 602 -10.50 3.92 8.33
N ALA A 603 -10.77 3.05 7.36
CA ALA A 603 -11.47 1.80 7.56
C ALA A 603 -10.83 0.69 6.69
N TRP A 604 -10.67 -0.48 7.27
CA TRP A 604 -9.90 -1.58 6.68
C TRP A 604 -10.55 -2.93 6.96
N PHE A 605 -10.38 -3.85 6.03
CA PHE A 605 -10.48 -5.28 6.30
C PHE A 605 -9.24 -5.98 5.74
N ALA A 606 -8.47 -6.62 6.62
CA ALA A 606 -7.32 -7.41 6.26
C ALA A 606 -7.65 -8.89 6.47
N GLY A 607 -7.86 -9.62 5.38
CA GLY A 607 -8.32 -11.00 5.41
C GLY A 607 -7.47 -11.91 4.53
N TYR A 608 -7.46 -13.20 4.84
CA TYR A 608 -6.74 -14.19 4.07
C TYR A 608 -7.40 -15.56 4.08
N VAL A 609 -7.09 -16.30 3.03
CA VAL A 609 -7.23 -17.76 2.89
C VAL A 609 -5.82 -18.31 2.69
N PRO A 610 -5.54 -19.63 2.80
CA PRO A 610 -4.18 -20.15 2.66
C PRO A 610 -3.47 -19.76 1.36
N GLN A 611 -4.24 -19.55 0.29
CA GLN A 611 -3.75 -19.26 -1.07
C GLN A 611 -3.65 -17.75 -1.37
N LEU A 612 -4.28 -16.87 -0.58
CA LEU A 612 -4.38 -15.45 -0.91
C LEU A 612 -4.59 -14.59 0.34
N ALA A 613 -3.75 -13.58 0.53
CA ALA A 613 -3.92 -12.53 1.54
C ALA A 613 -4.32 -11.23 0.85
N THR A 614 -5.50 -10.71 1.20
CA THR A 614 -6.08 -9.51 0.59
C THR A 614 -6.45 -8.48 1.64
N VAL A 615 -6.12 -7.22 1.36
CA VAL A 615 -6.48 -6.09 2.23
C VAL A 615 -7.25 -5.06 1.44
N VAL A 616 -8.44 -4.73 1.92
CA VAL A 616 -9.23 -3.59 1.46
C VAL A 616 -9.08 -2.46 2.47
N GLY A 617 -8.76 -1.28 1.98
CA GLY A 617 -8.59 -0.08 2.79
C GLY A 617 -9.34 1.10 2.19
N MET A 618 -9.73 2.04 3.04
CA MET A 618 -10.17 3.35 2.61
C MET A 618 -9.90 4.44 3.63
N TYR A 619 -9.81 5.66 3.13
CA TYR A 619 -9.73 6.87 3.93
C TYR A 619 -10.39 8.04 3.18
N GLN A 620 -10.70 9.11 3.90
CA GLN A 620 -11.19 10.35 3.31
C GLN A 620 -10.21 11.49 3.62
N TYR A 621 -9.71 12.16 2.58
CA TYR A 621 -8.73 13.23 2.71
C TYR A 621 -9.16 14.49 1.98
N ASP A 622 -9.12 15.62 2.68
CA ASP A 622 -9.48 16.90 2.13
C ASP A 622 -8.22 17.69 1.75
N LEU A 623 -8.00 17.85 0.44
CA LEU A 623 -6.81 18.51 -0.11
C LEU A 623 -6.72 20.00 0.25
N GLU A 624 -7.85 20.66 0.50
CA GLU A 624 -7.89 22.10 0.84
C GLU A 624 -7.44 22.35 2.27
N SER A 625 -7.96 21.58 3.24
CA SER A 625 -7.55 21.67 4.64
C SER A 625 -6.27 20.89 4.96
N GLY A 626 -5.89 19.93 4.11
CA GLY A 626 -4.77 19.03 4.32
C GLY A 626 -5.01 17.98 5.41
N GLN A 627 -6.27 17.66 5.73
CA GLN A 627 -6.64 16.81 6.86
C GLN A 627 -7.40 15.54 6.45
N TYR A 628 -7.21 14.48 7.24
CA TYR A 628 -8.06 13.29 7.20
C TYR A 628 -9.40 13.57 7.87
N MET A 629 -10.47 13.26 7.16
CA MET A 629 -11.84 13.47 7.58
C MET A 629 -12.47 12.15 8.02
N GLN A 630 -13.47 12.22 8.89
CA GLN A 630 -14.34 11.08 9.14
C GLN A 630 -14.97 10.63 7.82
N ILE A 631 -14.91 9.33 7.53
CA ILE A 631 -15.53 8.74 6.34
C ILE A 631 -17.04 8.75 6.54
N ALA A 632 -17.73 9.61 5.80
CA ALA A 632 -19.18 9.67 5.82
C ALA A 632 -19.79 8.34 5.34
N PRO A 633 -20.91 7.89 5.94
CA PRO A 633 -21.62 6.71 5.45
C PRO A 633 -22.21 6.98 4.06
N PHE A 634 -22.31 5.95 3.24
CA PHE A 634 -22.88 5.99 1.89
C PHE A 634 -23.59 4.66 1.58
N GLY A 635 -24.45 4.65 0.56
CA GLY A 635 -25.24 3.47 0.19
C GLY A 635 -26.05 2.90 1.36
N GLU A 636 -26.14 1.57 1.43
CA GLU A 636 -26.87 0.84 2.49
C GLU A 636 -26.41 1.22 3.90
N TRP A 637 -25.14 1.54 4.11
CA TRP A 637 -24.60 1.88 5.42
C TRP A 637 -25.15 3.21 5.95
N LYS A 638 -25.49 4.12 5.04
CA LYS A 638 -26.18 5.37 5.38
C LYS A 638 -27.65 5.10 5.72
N GLU A 639 -28.29 4.18 5.01
CA GLU A 639 -29.68 3.78 5.27
C GLU A 639 -29.82 3.05 6.61
N MET A 640 -28.82 2.24 6.98
CA MET A 640 -28.68 1.61 8.29
C MET A 640 -28.32 2.58 9.43
N GLY A 641 -28.14 3.88 9.14
CA GLY A 641 -27.91 4.91 10.14
C GLY A 641 -26.52 4.89 10.79
N LEU A 642 -25.51 4.31 10.13
CA LEU A 642 -24.14 4.32 10.66
C LEU A 642 -23.61 5.76 10.75
N ALA A 643 -22.91 6.10 11.83
CA ALA A 643 -22.28 7.41 11.99
C ALA A 643 -21.09 7.63 11.04
N GLY A 644 -20.51 6.55 10.51
CA GLY A 644 -19.39 6.57 9.57
C GLY A 644 -19.02 5.16 9.15
N ILE A 645 -18.29 5.04 8.05
CA ILE A 645 -17.82 3.74 7.56
C ILE A 645 -16.80 3.14 8.54
N THR A 646 -16.84 1.82 8.73
CA THR A 646 -15.94 1.07 9.61
C THR A 646 -15.35 -0.10 8.84
N GLY A 647 -14.34 -0.79 9.40
CA GLY A 647 -13.82 -2.01 8.79
C GLY A 647 -14.86 -3.12 8.62
N GLY A 648 -15.89 -3.15 9.47
CA GLY A 648 -16.98 -4.13 9.43
C GLY A 648 -18.14 -3.76 8.50
N SER A 649 -18.04 -2.66 7.74
CA SER A 649 -19.07 -2.24 6.79
C SER A 649 -18.63 -2.43 5.32
N TRP A 650 -18.44 -1.36 4.55
CA TRP A 650 -18.06 -1.48 3.13
C TRP A 650 -16.73 -2.22 2.88
N PRO A 651 -15.65 -2.05 3.68
CA PRO A 651 -14.38 -2.73 3.42
C PRO A 651 -14.47 -4.26 3.43
N VAL A 652 -15.16 -4.87 4.39
CA VAL A 652 -15.29 -6.34 4.48
C VAL A 652 -16.22 -6.90 3.40
N THR A 653 -17.30 -6.19 3.05
CA THR A 653 -18.20 -6.60 1.96
C THR A 653 -17.52 -6.51 0.60
N ALA A 654 -16.76 -5.43 0.36
CA ALA A 654 -15.97 -5.29 -0.86
C ALA A 654 -14.83 -6.33 -0.93
N TRP A 655 -14.24 -6.70 0.20
CA TRP A 655 -13.29 -7.81 0.29
C TRP A 655 -13.96 -9.15 -0.06
N ALA A 656 -15.15 -9.42 0.48
CA ALA A 656 -15.88 -10.66 0.24
C ALA A 656 -16.29 -10.77 -1.25
N ASP A 657 -16.79 -9.69 -1.84
CA ASP A 657 -17.11 -9.63 -3.27
C ASP A 657 -15.87 -9.90 -4.13
N TYR A 658 -14.74 -9.24 -3.84
CA TYR A 658 -13.49 -9.49 -4.55
C TYR A 658 -13.04 -10.95 -4.41
N MET A 659 -13.01 -11.48 -3.18
CA MET A 659 -12.49 -12.81 -2.91
C MET A 659 -13.36 -13.92 -3.49
N SER A 660 -14.67 -13.73 -3.56
CA SER A 660 -15.59 -14.66 -4.23
C SER A 660 -15.23 -14.86 -5.72
N ARG A 661 -14.80 -13.78 -6.38
CA ARG A 661 -14.38 -13.79 -7.79
C ARG A 661 -12.93 -14.20 -7.96
N ALA A 662 -12.05 -13.74 -7.07
CA ALA A 662 -10.62 -14.04 -7.14
C ALA A 662 -10.32 -15.52 -6.85
N THR A 663 -11.12 -16.17 -6.00
CA THR A 663 -10.99 -17.59 -5.67
C THR A 663 -11.84 -18.51 -6.55
N GLU A 664 -12.51 -17.97 -7.57
CA GLU A 664 -13.31 -18.75 -8.52
C GLU A 664 -12.42 -19.83 -9.19
N GLY A 665 -12.82 -21.10 -9.05
CA GLY A 665 -12.08 -22.23 -9.63
C GLY A 665 -10.86 -22.69 -8.82
N MET A 666 -10.55 -22.08 -7.67
CA MET A 666 -9.50 -22.55 -6.77
C MET A 666 -10.02 -23.66 -5.86
N ASP A 667 -9.27 -24.73 -5.67
CA ASP A 667 -9.59 -25.73 -4.65
C ASP A 667 -9.62 -25.10 -3.25
N VAL A 668 -10.46 -25.63 -2.37
CA VAL A 668 -10.48 -25.24 -0.95
C VAL A 668 -9.29 -25.87 -0.24
N VAL A 669 -8.53 -25.04 0.47
CA VAL A 669 -7.40 -25.47 1.29
C VAL A 669 -7.73 -25.09 2.73
N GLU A 670 -7.58 -26.05 3.64
CA GLU A 670 -7.78 -25.83 5.06
C GLU A 670 -6.58 -25.10 5.69
N PHE A 671 -6.86 -24.30 6.72
CA PHE A 671 -5.78 -23.83 7.59
C PHE A 671 -5.22 -24.99 8.43
N PRO A 672 -3.97 -24.91 8.91
CA PRO A 672 -3.46 -25.89 9.85
C PRO A 672 -4.32 -25.98 11.11
N ASP A 673 -4.55 -27.22 11.58
CA ASP A 673 -5.31 -27.46 12.80
C ASP A 673 -4.60 -26.82 14.00
N TYR A 674 -5.38 -26.09 14.82
CA TYR A 674 -4.96 -25.66 16.14
C TYR A 674 -5.79 -26.40 17.17
N GLN A 675 -5.13 -27.21 18.00
CA GLN A 675 -5.73 -27.77 19.20
C GLN A 675 -5.27 -26.96 20.40
N PRO A 676 -6.16 -26.24 21.08
CA PRO A 676 -5.77 -25.51 22.25
C PRO A 676 -5.26 -26.47 23.33
N PRO A 677 -4.20 -26.10 24.07
CA PRO A 677 -3.73 -26.90 25.18
C PRO A 677 -4.89 -27.08 26.17
N ALA A 678 -5.09 -28.33 26.62
CA ALA A 678 -6.14 -28.64 27.59
C ALA A 678 -6.05 -27.66 28.77
N PRO A 679 -7.19 -27.13 29.26
CA PRO A 679 -7.17 -26.29 30.45
C PRO A 679 -6.43 -27.06 31.56
N PRO A 680 -5.58 -26.40 32.35
CA PRO A 680 -4.82 -27.08 33.39
C PRO A 680 -5.78 -27.87 34.26
N GLU A 681 -5.54 -29.18 34.40
CA GLU A 681 -6.23 -30.00 35.40
C GLU A 681 -6.17 -29.23 36.73
N PRO A 682 -7.28 -29.12 37.49
CA PRO A 682 -7.21 -28.53 38.81
C PRO A 682 -6.17 -29.30 39.61
N THR A 683 -5.00 -28.70 39.78
CA THR A 683 -3.92 -29.29 40.56
C THR A 683 -4.47 -29.39 41.98
N HIS A 684 -4.90 -30.58 42.38
CA HIS A 684 -5.14 -30.89 43.78
C HIS A 684 -3.79 -30.74 44.48
N SER A 685 -3.54 -29.55 45.02
CA SER A 685 -2.43 -29.32 45.93
C SER A 685 -2.58 -30.32 47.07
N PRO A 686 -1.57 -31.14 47.38
CA PRO A 686 -1.67 -32.11 48.46
C PRO A 686 -1.96 -31.34 49.75
N SER A 687 -3.10 -31.68 50.36
CA SER A 687 -3.55 -31.15 51.64
C SER A 687 -2.39 -31.16 52.65
N PRO A 688 -1.98 -30.01 53.23
CA PRO A 688 -0.99 -30.03 54.30
C PRO A 688 -1.61 -30.73 55.50
N SER A 689 -0.90 -31.77 55.97
CA SER A 689 -1.19 -32.48 57.21
C SER A 689 -1.40 -31.48 58.36
N THR A 690 -2.59 -31.50 58.93
CA THR A 690 -3.01 -30.66 60.06
C THR A 690 -2.19 -30.98 61.32
N SER A 691 -1.56 -29.95 61.87
CA SER A 691 -1.21 -29.83 63.29
C SER A 691 -1.83 -28.51 63.77
N PRO A 692 -2.54 -28.49 64.91
CA PRO A 692 -3.53 -27.46 65.18
C PRO A 692 -2.88 -26.16 65.64
N SER A 693 -3.15 -25.07 64.93
CA SER A 693 -3.05 -23.71 65.48
C SER A 693 -4.49 -23.22 65.66
N THR A 694 -4.89 -23.02 66.91
CA THR A 694 -6.19 -22.46 67.27
C THR A 694 -6.13 -20.96 67.00
N GLU A 695 -6.55 -20.57 65.81
CA GLU A 695 -6.98 -19.21 65.52
C GLU A 695 -8.50 -19.23 65.58
N THR A 696 -9.05 -18.55 66.58
CA THR A 696 -10.50 -18.47 66.79
C THR A 696 -11.06 -17.58 65.68
N GLU A 697 -11.57 -18.19 64.60
CA GLU A 697 -12.29 -17.47 63.55
C GLU A 697 -13.51 -16.77 64.16
N GLU A 698 -13.62 -15.46 63.93
CA GLU A 698 -14.77 -14.67 64.34
C GLU A 698 -15.97 -15.10 63.49
N MET A 699 -16.90 -15.81 64.12
CA MET A 699 -18.11 -16.29 63.48
C MET A 699 -19.15 -15.17 63.47
N VAL A 700 -19.73 -14.90 62.30
CA VAL A 700 -20.77 -13.91 62.10
C VAL A 700 -22.04 -14.60 61.63
N MET A 701 -23.18 -14.23 62.20
CA MET A 701 -24.47 -14.82 61.87
C MET A 701 -25.01 -14.22 60.57
N VAL A 702 -25.30 -15.06 59.56
CA VAL A 702 -26.05 -14.64 58.38
C VAL A 702 -27.48 -14.30 58.82
N PRO A 703 -27.97 -13.06 58.61
CA PRO A 703 -29.30 -12.65 59.04
C PRO A 703 -30.40 -13.57 58.48
N ALA A 704 -31.44 -13.82 59.27
CA ALA A 704 -32.62 -14.55 58.82
C ALA A 704 -33.67 -13.61 58.22
N ASN A 705 -34.44 -14.12 57.26
CA ASN A 705 -35.48 -13.43 56.48
C ASN A 705 -34.95 -12.48 55.39
N LEU A 706 -33.83 -12.81 54.76
CA LEU A 706 -33.26 -12.12 53.60
C LEU A 706 -33.98 -12.51 52.29
N THR A 707 -34.57 -13.70 52.25
CA THR A 707 -35.41 -14.15 51.14
C THR A 707 -36.64 -13.25 50.96
N GLY A 708 -36.91 -12.83 49.72
CA GLY A 708 -38.00 -11.91 49.35
C GLY A 708 -37.64 -10.41 49.42
N GLN A 709 -36.42 -10.05 49.81
CA GLN A 709 -35.91 -8.68 49.78
C GLN A 709 -35.21 -8.36 48.46
N SER A 710 -34.92 -7.07 48.22
CA SER A 710 -34.09 -6.66 47.08
C SER A 710 -32.64 -7.11 47.27
N ILE A 711 -32.00 -7.58 46.20
CA ILE A 711 -30.58 -7.95 46.18
C ILE A 711 -29.68 -6.82 46.69
N ILE A 712 -30.06 -5.56 46.46
CA ILE A 712 -29.31 -4.38 46.94
C ILE A 712 -29.31 -4.31 48.47
N ASP A 713 -30.46 -4.58 49.10
CA ASP A 713 -30.61 -4.55 50.55
C ASP A 713 -29.90 -5.74 51.21
N VAL A 714 -30.01 -6.93 50.59
CA VAL A 714 -29.36 -8.17 51.07
C VAL A 714 -27.84 -8.08 50.94
N ALA A 715 -27.31 -7.65 49.79
CA ALA A 715 -25.88 -7.48 49.60
C ALA A 715 -25.30 -6.43 50.57
N SER A 716 -26.05 -5.34 50.84
CA SER A 716 -25.66 -4.32 51.81
C SER A 716 -25.63 -4.86 53.25
N ALA A 717 -26.62 -5.67 53.63
CA ALA A 717 -26.68 -6.29 54.95
C ALA A 717 -25.55 -7.31 55.18
N LEU A 718 -25.23 -8.12 54.17
CA LEU A 718 -24.13 -9.10 54.22
C LEU A 718 -22.76 -8.42 54.22
N ALA A 719 -22.57 -7.37 53.41
CA ALA A 719 -21.33 -6.59 53.41
C ALA A 719 -21.10 -5.85 54.74
N GLY A 720 -22.16 -5.34 55.38
CA GLY A 720 -22.10 -4.73 56.72
C GLY A 720 -21.65 -5.68 57.83
N LEU A 721 -21.70 -6.99 57.58
CA LEU A 721 -21.24 -8.07 58.46
C LEU A 721 -19.87 -8.65 58.02
N GLY A 722 -19.25 -8.08 56.99
CA GLY A 722 -17.96 -8.54 56.46
C GLY A 722 -18.05 -9.81 55.61
N LEU A 723 -19.23 -10.15 55.07
CA LEU A 723 -19.45 -11.30 54.19
C LEU A 723 -19.44 -10.85 52.71
N VAL A 724 -18.97 -11.73 51.82
CA VAL A 724 -18.93 -11.49 50.37
C VAL A 724 -20.18 -12.08 49.74
N THR A 725 -20.85 -11.37 48.82
CA THR A 725 -22.05 -11.88 48.15
C THR A 725 -21.68 -12.44 46.78
N GLU A 726 -22.06 -13.69 46.50
CA GLU A 726 -22.03 -14.31 45.17
C GLU A 726 -23.46 -14.38 44.65
N GLN A 727 -23.81 -13.50 43.72
CA GLN A 727 -25.13 -13.48 43.10
C GLN A 727 -25.22 -14.56 42.01
N VAL A 728 -26.30 -15.32 42.02
CA VAL A 728 -26.66 -16.29 40.99
C VAL A 728 -28.06 -15.95 40.50
N ASP A 729 -28.18 -15.59 39.21
CA ASP A 729 -29.49 -15.29 38.63
C ASP A 729 -30.24 -16.59 38.32
N VAL A 730 -31.52 -16.63 38.68
CA VAL A 730 -32.40 -17.80 38.53
C VAL A 730 -33.75 -17.36 37.97
N ASP A 731 -34.25 -18.11 36.98
CA ASP A 731 -35.57 -17.92 36.39
C ASP A 731 -36.67 -18.09 37.44
N SER A 732 -37.52 -17.07 37.59
CA SER A 732 -38.58 -17.03 38.61
C SER A 732 -39.70 -16.06 38.25
N ASP A 733 -40.87 -16.27 38.87
CA ASP A 733 -42.09 -15.45 38.72
C ASP A 733 -42.08 -14.19 39.60
N GLN A 734 -41.02 -14.02 40.40
CA GLN A 734 -40.79 -12.85 41.23
C GLN A 734 -40.16 -11.71 40.41
N GLU A 735 -40.38 -10.46 40.81
CA GLU A 735 -39.77 -9.30 40.14
C GLU A 735 -38.25 -9.41 40.06
N VAL A 736 -37.67 -8.88 38.97
CA VAL A 736 -36.21 -8.85 38.76
C VAL A 736 -35.51 -8.21 39.96
N GLY A 737 -34.49 -8.88 40.49
CA GLY A 737 -33.72 -8.40 41.63
C GLY A 737 -34.27 -8.81 43.00
N VAL A 738 -35.36 -9.57 43.06
CA VAL A 738 -35.87 -10.18 44.31
C VAL A 738 -35.03 -11.42 44.67
N VAL A 739 -34.55 -11.50 45.90
CA VAL A 739 -33.79 -12.65 46.41
C VAL A 739 -34.72 -13.85 46.63
N LEU A 740 -34.41 -14.97 45.99
CA LEU A 740 -35.15 -16.23 46.04
C LEU A 740 -34.63 -17.17 47.12
N SER A 741 -33.32 -17.16 47.36
CA SER A 741 -32.69 -17.93 48.43
C SER A 741 -31.35 -17.34 48.84
N VAL A 742 -30.96 -17.54 50.11
CA VAL A 742 -29.65 -17.14 50.65
C VAL A 742 -29.00 -18.34 51.32
N ALA A 743 -27.78 -18.69 50.91
CA ALA A 743 -27.02 -19.77 51.52
C ALA A 743 -26.69 -19.46 52.98
N ASN A 744 -26.76 -20.48 53.85
CA ASN A 744 -26.45 -20.38 55.27
C ASN A 744 -27.30 -19.35 56.05
N GLU A 745 -28.47 -18.98 55.52
CA GLU A 745 -29.41 -18.06 56.19
C GLU A 745 -29.74 -18.54 57.63
N GLY A 746 -29.55 -17.67 58.62
CA GLY A 746 -29.75 -17.99 60.03
C GLY A 746 -28.64 -18.86 60.66
N GLN A 747 -27.53 -19.11 59.96
CA GLN A 747 -26.38 -19.86 60.47
C GLN A 747 -25.17 -18.95 60.71
N GLU A 748 -24.28 -19.38 61.61
CA GLU A 748 -23.00 -18.72 61.83
C GLU A 748 -21.97 -19.19 60.80
N VAL A 749 -21.27 -18.25 60.17
CA VAL A 749 -20.19 -18.49 59.21
C VAL A 749 -18.96 -17.66 59.59
N PRO A 750 -17.74 -18.07 59.23
CA PRO A 750 -16.55 -17.24 59.43
C PRO A 750 -16.69 -15.88 58.73
N ALA A 751 -16.26 -14.79 59.38
CA ALA A 751 -16.17 -13.48 58.73
C ALA A 751 -15.34 -13.58 57.43
N GLY A 752 -15.78 -12.92 56.35
CA GLY A 752 -15.17 -13.02 55.02
C GLY A 752 -15.71 -14.15 54.14
N SER A 753 -16.61 -15.01 54.64
CA SER A 753 -17.21 -16.07 53.84
C SER A 753 -18.03 -15.52 52.67
N THR A 754 -17.96 -16.21 51.53
CA THR A 754 -18.83 -15.95 50.39
C THR A 754 -20.19 -16.61 50.60
N ILE A 755 -21.25 -15.81 50.56
CA ILE A 755 -22.64 -16.23 50.66
C ILE A 755 -23.25 -16.18 49.27
N ARG A 756 -23.66 -17.36 48.78
CA ARG A 756 -24.42 -17.47 47.54
C ARG A 756 -25.85 -16.95 47.75
N VAL A 757 -26.28 -16.05 46.88
CA VAL A 757 -27.61 -15.44 46.89
C VAL A 757 -28.23 -15.68 45.52
N GLU A 758 -29.34 -16.42 45.48
CA GLU A 758 -30.09 -16.64 44.24
C GLU A 758 -31.09 -15.51 44.06
N VAL A 759 -31.09 -14.90 42.88
CA VAL A 759 -31.86 -13.69 42.57
C VAL A 759 -32.74 -13.92 41.36
N SER A 760 -33.99 -13.48 41.44
CA SER A 760 -34.91 -13.55 40.31
C SER A 760 -34.41 -12.67 39.16
N ASN A 761 -34.33 -13.24 37.96
CA ASN A 761 -34.17 -12.49 36.72
C ASN A 761 -35.51 -12.23 36.00
N GLY A 762 -36.65 -12.57 36.63
CA GLY A 762 -38.01 -12.31 36.15
C GLY A 762 -38.46 -13.17 34.96
N ALA A 763 -37.80 -14.29 34.68
CA ALA A 763 -37.98 -15.06 33.46
C ALA A 763 -39.07 -16.17 33.52
N LEU A 764 -40.15 -16.01 34.31
CA LEU A 764 -41.35 -16.84 34.16
C LEU A 764 -42.51 -16.04 33.55
N VAL A 765 -42.36 -15.72 32.28
CA VAL A 765 -43.50 -15.77 31.34
C VAL A 765 -43.21 -16.97 30.46
N GLU A 766 -44.04 -18.01 30.58
CA GLU A 766 -44.03 -19.12 29.62
C GLU A 766 -44.28 -18.53 28.23
N GLU A 767 -43.24 -18.46 27.39
CA GLU A 767 -43.45 -18.49 25.94
C GLU A 767 -43.78 -19.95 25.62
N GLU A 768 -45.07 -20.23 25.40
CA GLU A 768 -45.45 -21.31 24.51
C GLU A 768 -44.70 -21.05 23.20
N GLU A 769 -43.93 -22.02 22.70
CA GLU A 769 -43.45 -22.00 21.32
C GLU A 769 -44.68 -21.79 20.44
N GLU A 770 -44.91 -20.56 19.96
CA GLU A 770 -45.98 -20.27 19.01
C GLU A 770 -45.66 -21.09 17.77
N GLU A 771 -46.51 -22.08 17.48
CA GLU A 771 -46.39 -22.90 16.28
C GLU A 771 -46.40 -21.94 15.07
N THR A 772 -45.26 -21.81 14.38
CA THR A 772 -45.13 -20.94 13.21
C THR A 772 -45.44 -21.72 11.93
N THR A 773 -45.92 -21.00 10.91
CA THR A 773 -46.24 -21.53 9.58
C THR A 773 -45.75 -20.54 8.53
N GLN A 774 -45.47 -21.02 7.32
CA GLN A 774 -45.04 -20.16 6.22
C GLN A 774 -46.23 -19.61 5.45
N VAL A 775 -46.18 -18.32 5.09
CA VAL A 775 -47.09 -17.74 4.09
C VAL A 775 -46.87 -18.49 2.76
N PRO A 776 -47.89 -19.17 2.18
CA PRO A 776 -47.72 -19.95 0.96
C PRO A 776 -47.15 -19.14 -0.21
N TRP A 777 -46.33 -19.80 -1.03
CA TRP A 777 -45.82 -19.22 -2.28
C TRP A 777 -46.86 -19.30 -3.41
N GLY A 778 -46.83 -18.32 -4.31
CA GLY A 778 -47.65 -18.28 -5.53
C GLY A 778 -49.02 -17.62 -5.37
N LEU A 779 -49.20 -16.79 -4.34
CA LEU A 779 -50.44 -16.06 -4.06
C LEU A 779 -50.62 -14.82 -4.96
N THR A 780 -49.52 -14.20 -5.39
CA THR A 780 -49.50 -13.04 -6.28
C THR A 780 -50.00 -13.42 -7.67
N ASN A 781 -50.91 -12.60 -8.23
CA ASN A 781 -51.63 -12.83 -9.48
C ASN A 781 -52.57 -14.07 -9.47
N GLN A 782 -52.84 -14.63 -8.29
CA GLN A 782 -53.86 -15.66 -8.09
C GLN A 782 -55.25 -15.01 -7.88
N ASP A 783 -56.30 -15.78 -8.14
CA ASP A 783 -57.67 -15.40 -7.76
C ASP A 783 -57.77 -15.21 -6.24
N GLN A 784 -58.43 -14.13 -5.80
CA GLN A 784 -58.58 -13.80 -4.38
C GLN A 784 -59.16 -14.96 -3.57
N GLY A 785 -60.15 -15.69 -4.10
CA GLY A 785 -60.78 -16.80 -3.40
C GLY A 785 -59.84 -17.98 -3.20
N ASP A 786 -59.02 -18.29 -4.21
CA ASP A 786 -58.04 -19.36 -4.14
C ASP A 786 -56.87 -19.00 -3.19
N ALA A 787 -56.42 -17.74 -3.22
CA ALA A 787 -55.36 -17.24 -2.33
C ALA A 787 -55.79 -17.24 -0.86
N ALA A 788 -57.02 -16.80 -0.57
CA ALA A 788 -57.58 -16.83 0.77
C ALA A 788 -57.71 -18.27 1.30
N ALA A 789 -58.17 -19.21 0.45
CA ALA A 789 -58.28 -20.62 0.83
C ALA A 789 -56.92 -21.28 1.12
N GLN A 790 -55.86 -20.87 0.40
CA GLN A 790 -54.50 -21.35 0.68
C GLN A 790 -53.97 -20.83 2.02
N LEU A 791 -54.21 -19.56 2.33
CA LEU A 791 -53.86 -18.98 3.63
C LEU A 791 -54.59 -19.68 4.78
N GLU A 792 -55.90 -19.88 4.65
CA GLU A 792 -56.69 -20.63 5.66
C GLU A 792 -56.19 -22.07 5.83
N SER A 793 -55.78 -22.73 4.75
CA SER A 793 -55.22 -24.09 4.80
C SER A 793 -53.85 -24.17 5.46
N ALA A 794 -53.08 -23.07 5.43
CA ALA A 794 -51.80 -22.93 6.12
C ALA A 794 -51.98 -22.52 7.60
N GLY A 795 -53.22 -22.33 8.06
CA GLY A 795 -53.53 -21.89 9.42
C GLY A 795 -53.48 -20.37 9.61
N LEU A 796 -53.56 -19.58 8.52
CA LEU A 796 -53.47 -18.12 8.53
C LEU A 796 -54.83 -17.46 8.28
N THR A 797 -54.97 -16.21 8.71
CA THR A 797 -56.22 -15.44 8.57
C THR A 797 -56.10 -14.45 7.40
N PRO A 798 -56.77 -14.67 6.25
CA PRO A 798 -56.69 -13.75 5.12
C PRO A 798 -57.48 -12.46 5.39
N VAL A 799 -56.85 -11.31 5.17
CA VAL A 799 -57.48 -9.98 5.21
C VAL A 799 -57.41 -9.37 3.82
N VAL A 800 -58.55 -8.97 3.25
CA VAL A 800 -58.56 -8.42 1.88
C VAL A 800 -58.58 -6.90 1.93
N GLN A 801 -57.64 -6.29 1.20
CA GLN A 801 -57.65 -4.88 0.86
C GLN A 801 -57.77 -4.72 -0.65
N GLU A 802 -58.44 -3.67 -1.10
CA GLU A 802 -58.66 -3.42 -2.52
C GLU A 802 -57.81 -2.23 -2.99
N ALA A 803 -57.19 -2.36 -4.16
CA ALA A 803 -56.43 -1.29 -4.80
C ALA A 803 -56.56 -1.36 -6.33
N PRO A 804 -56.56 -0.22 -7.05
CA PRO A 804 -56.56 -0.23 -8.51
C PRO A 804 -55.21 -0.76 -9.04
N SER A 805 -55.26 -1.47 -10.17
CA SER A 805 -54.06 -1.93 -10.89
C SER A 805 -54.29 -1.98 -12.39
N ASP A 806 -53.42 -1.31 -13.13
CA ASP A 806 -53.41 -1.33 -14.60
C ASP A 806 -52.83 -2.62 -15.19
N SER A 807 -52.21 -3.46 -14.35
CA SER A 807 -51.42 -4.62 -14.79
C SER A 807 -51.92 -5.97 -14.24
N VAL A 808 -52.67 -5.96 -13.14
CA VAL A 808 -53.25 -7.14 -12.51
C VAL A 808 -54.77 -7.12 -12.74
N PRO A 809 -55.37 -8.15 -13.37
CA PRO A 809 -56.81 -8.19 -13.61
C PRO A 809 -57.64 -8.07 -12.33
N GLU A 810 -58.83 -7.47 -12.44
CA GLU A 810 -59.80 -7.36 -11.34
C GLU A 810 -60.05 -8.71 -10.66
N GLY A 811 -60.06 -8.71 -9.32
CA GLY A 811 -60.27 -9.91 -8.49
C GLY A 811 -59.01 -10.76 -8.26
N ARG A 812 -57.83 -10.31 -8.69
CA ARG A 812 -56.54 -10.99 -8.44
C ARG A 812 -55.64 -10.24 -7.49
N VAL A 813 -54.85 -11.00 -6.73
CA VAL A 813 -53.90 -10.47 -5.74
C VAL A 813 -52.77 -9.71 -6.43
N ILE A 814 -52.59 -8.45 -6.07
CA ILE A 814 -51.48 -7.55 -6.46
C ILE A 814 -50.25 -7.84 -5.60
N SER A 815 -50.44 -7.95 -4.28
CA SER A 815 -49.37 -8.17 -3.31
C SER A 815 -49.90 -8.81 -2.03
N VAL A 816 -48.98 -9.41 -1.26
CA VAL A 816 -49.25 -10.09 0.01
C VAL A 816 -48.35 -9.52 1.09
N ASP A 817 -48.89 -9.26 2.29
CA ASP A 817 -48.15 -8.74 3.45
C ASP A 817 -48.64 -9.41 4.75
N PRO A 818 -47.80 -10.10 5.55
CA PRO A 818 -46.39 -10.42 5.30
C PRO A 818 -46.17 -11.19 3.99
N GLY A 819 -45.05 -10.94 3.32
CA GLY A 819 -44.77 -11.47 1.98
C GLY A 819 -44.76 -13.00 1.90
N GLU A 820 -45.00 -13.53 0.70
CA GLU A 820 -44.92 -14.98 0.42
C GLU A 820 -43.58 -15.56 0.92
N GLY A 821 -43.63 -16.72 1.59
CA GLY A 821 -42.45 -17.37 2.17
C GLY A 821 -42.03 -16.89 3.56
N SER A 822 -42.66 -15.85 4.11
CA SER A 822 -42.38 -15.38 5.48
C SER A 822 -42.87 -16.40 6.51
N GLU A 823 -42.05 -16.66 7.54
CA GLU A 823 -42.50 -17.40 8.72
C GLU A 823 -43.29 -16.48 9.65
N VAL A 824 -44.51 -16.88 10.00
CA VAL A 824 -45.41 -16.13 10.87
C VAL A 824 -46.11 -17.11 11.85
N PRO A 825 -46.54 -16.67 13.04
CA PRO A 825 -47.32 -17.51 13.95
C PRO A 825 -48.62 -18.02 13.30
N VAL A 826 -49.01 -19.27 13.56
CA VAL A 826 -50.31 -19.82 13.15
C VAL A 826 -51.42 -18.93 13.72
N GLY A 827 -52.36 -18.53 12.85
CA GLY A 827 -53.45 -17.61 13.15
C GLY A 827 -53.20 -16.16 12.72
N SER A 828 -51.96 -15.81 12.35
CA SER A 828 -51.59 -14.45 11.92
C SER A 828 -52.43 -13.95 10.73
N GLU A 829 -52.72 -12.65 10.74
CA GLU A 829 -53.39 -11.98 9.64
C GLU A 829 -52.41 -11.76 8.47
N VAL A 830 -52.83 -12.14 7.26
CA VAL A 830 -52.09 -11.89 6.02
C VAL A 830 -52.97 -11.06 5.10
N VAL A 831 -52.49 -9.86 4.76
CA VAL A 831 -53.17 -8.91 3.89
C VAL A 831 -52.95 -9.29 2.43
N LEU A 832 -54.04 -9.63 1.75
CA LEU A 832 -54.11 -9.74 0.29
C LEU A 832 -54.58 -8.40 -0.28
N VAL A 833 -53.70 -7.69 -0.99
CA VAL A 833 -54.10 -6.51 -1.77
C VAL A 833 -54.64 -7.02 -3.11
N VAL A 834 -55.91 -6.80 -3.41
CA VAL A 834 -56.60 -7.32 -4.59
C VAL A 834 -56.93 -6.20 -5.56
N SER A 835 -56.72 -6.47 -6.84
CA SER A 835 -57.00 -5.52 -7.93
C SER A 835 -58.49 -5.26 -8.09
N THR A 836 -58.87 -3.99 -8.13
CA THR A 836 -60.20 -3.52 -8.56
C THR A 836 -60.25 -3.23 -10.08
N GLY A 837 -59.21 -3.59 -10.83
CA GLY A 837 -59.01 -3.17 -12.21
C GLY A 837 -58.31 -1.80 -12.34
N PRO A 838 -58.10 -1.30 -13.57
CA PRO A 838 -57.46 -0.01 -13.80
C PRO A 838 -58.25 1.14 -13.17
N GLU A 839 -57.55 2.19 -12.73
CA GLU A 839 -58.16 3.35 -12.07
C GLU A 839 -59.16 4.04 -13.02
N GLU A 840 -60.44 4.13 -12.65
CA GLU A 840 -61.43 4.85 -13.45
C GLU A 840 -61.10 6.34 -13.49
N GLY A 841 -60.71 6.83 -14.68
CA GLY A 841 -60.38 8.24 -14.90
C GLY A 841 -61.57 9.17 -14.62
N ASP A 842 -61.30 10.21 -13.82
CA ASP A 842 -62.21 11.31 -13.51
C ASP A 842 -62.81 11.93 -14.79
N PRO A 843 -64.15 12.00 -14.95
CA PRO A 843 -64.79 12.50 -16.17
C PRO A 843 -64.76 14.03 -16.33
N SER A 844 -63.88 14.75 -15.62
CA SER A 844 -63.71 16.20 -15.79
C SER A 844 -62.43 16.55 -16.56
N ASP A 845 -62.42 16.33 -17.88
CA ASP A 845 -61.59 17.13 -18.79
C ASP A 845 -62.29 17.24 -20.15
N ASP A 846 -63.09 18.30 -20.27
CA ASP A 846 -63.72 18.77 -21.51
C ASP A 846 -62.76 19.76 -22.21
N PRO A 847 -62.37 19.55 -23.49
CA PRO A 847 -61.52 20.48 -24.20
C PRO A 847 -62.37 21.53 -24.93
N SER A 848 -62.61 22.65 -24.25
CA SER A 848 -63.06 23.92 -24.84
C SER A 848 -62.63 25.03 -23.86
N ASP A 849 -62.14 26.21 -24.20
CA ASP A 849 -61.98 26.96 -25.43
C ASP A 849 -60.93 28.08 -25.07
N ASP A 850 -60.54 28.86 -26.08
CA ASP A 850 -60.23 30.29 -25.99
C ASP A 850 -59.31 30.94 -24.91
N GLY A 851 -58.08 31.26 -25.36
CA GLY A 851 -57.85 32.66 -25.78
C GLY A 851 -57.03 33.61 -24.89
N GLY A 852 -55.94 34.13 -25.46
CA GLY A 852 -55.36 35.44 -25.14
C GLY A 852 -54.33 35.44 -24.00
N GLY A 853 -53.09 35.88 -24.16
CA GLY A 853 -52.56 36.81 -25.13
C GLY A 853 -51.50 37.71 -24.46
N GLY A 854 -50.24 37.57 -24.88
CA GLY A 854 -49.21 38.62 -24.85
C GLY A 854 -48.53 38.94 -23.52
N ILE A 855 -47.35 39.57 -23.46
CA ILE A 855 -46.47 40.16 -24.49
C ILE A 855 -45.16 40.53 -23.77
N PHE A 856 -44.01 40.19 -24.38
CA PHE A 856 -42.63 40.75 -24.30
C PHE A 856 -41.96 41.08 -22.94
N GLY A 857 -40.66 40.81 -22.74
CA GLY A 857 -39.63 40.33 -23.65
C GLY A 857 -38.26 40.22 -22.97
#